data_AF-A0AAE1T3X2-F1
#
_entry.id   AF-A0AAE1T3X2-F1
#
_cell.length_a   1.000
_cell.length_b   1.000
_cell.length_c   1.000
_cell.angle_alpha   90.00
_cell.angle_beta   90.00
_cell.angle_gamma   90.00
#
_symmetry.space_group_name_H-M   'P 1'
#
loop_
_entity.id
_entity.type
_entity.pdbx_description
1 polymer ?
#
loop_
_entity_poly.entity_id
_entity_poly.type
_entity_poly.pdbx_seq_one_letter_code
_entity_poly.pdbx_strand_id
1 'polypeptide(L)'
;MRLCQFILKAIDSRPEDNYVAYRKGLGVVCNKEGGFSEDDFVVEFLESLVGSAVVYIARNMPNFVVWFSLVSDVSISEFMEVYPTWKWFEKQDGIRALQKNNNDPAPEFYNIYLERPKGDADGYDLVVVDAMHKANYASRICHSCRPNCEAKVTAVDGQYQIGIYSVRPISYGEEITFDYNSVTESKEEYEASVCLCGNQVCRGSYLNLTGEGAFQKVLKEHHGLLDRHCLLLEACELNSVSEEDYIELGKAGLGSCLLGGLPDWLIAYTARLVRFINFERTKLPNEILRHNIEEKKRYFAEIHMEVEKSDAEIQAEGVYNQRLQNLALTIDKVRYVMRCVFGDPKKAPPPLQRLSPEEAVSYLWKGEGSLVEELIQCMAPHMEDVTLRDLKAKIHAHDPSGYDDTEMKLRKSLLWLRDEVRNLPCTYKSRHDAAADLIHMYAYTKCFFSIREYKTVTSPPVYITPLDLGPKYADKLGSGVHEYCKTYNETYCLGQLIFWHNQNAEPDATLAKANRGCLSLPDVGSFYAKVQKPSRQRVYGASSACTLLFAVRVFGEAAPEALAKGSDLVIQELYESRWQSHVGCCFAQGYDRQRHGNSAVFTVLSLYFWFKVNGKCKRKFALEMEHDEPLISTVVL
;
A
#
# COMPACT_ATOMS: atom_id res chain seq x y z
N MET A 1 0.96 16.33 -43.68
CA MET A 1 0.31 16.79 -44.94
C MET A 1 0.16 15.68 -45.98
N ARG A 2 1.25 15.15 -46.58
CA ARG A 2 1.13 14.10 -47.63
C ARG A 2 0.44 12.81 -47.19
N LEU A 3 0.69 12.36 -45.96
CA LEU A 3 0.04 11.16 -45.39
C LEU A 3 -1.48 11.37 -45.22
N CYS A 4 -1.88 12.52 -44.67
CA CYS A 4 -3.29 12.89 -44.49
C CYS A 4 -4.02 12.99 -45.83
N GLN A 5 -3.40 13.58 -46.85
CA GLN A 5 -3.97 13.64 -48.20
C GLN A 5 -4.12 12.26 -48.86
N PHE A 6 -3.20 11.33 -48.57
CA PHE A 6 -3.31 9.95 -49.06
C PHE A 6 -4.45 9.19 -48.38
N ILE A 7 -4.62 9.40 -47.08
CA ILE A 7 -5.72 8.82 -46.30
C ILE A 7 -7.07 9.36 -46.80
N LEU A 8 -7.19 10.68 -46.99
CA LEU A 8 -8.41 11.31 -47.52
C LEU A 8 -8.73 10.82 -48.94
N LYS A 9 -7.74 10.74 -49.84
CA LYS A 9 -7.93 10.16 -51.18
C LYS A 9 -8.37 8.70 -51.16
N ALA A 10 -7.88 7.92 -50.20
CA ALA A 10 -8.27 6.52 -50.06
C ALA A 10 -9.72 6.38 -49.57
N ILE A 11 -10.14 7.24 -48.64
CA ILE A 11 -11.52 7.33 -48.13
C ILE A 11 -12.47 7.73 -49.27
N ASP A 12 -12.15 8.80 -50.01
CA ASP A 12 -12.98 9.30 -51.13
C ASP A 12 -13.12 8.27 -52.26
N SER A 13 -12.15 7.37 -52.41
CA SER A 13 -12.15 6.34 -53.45
C SER A 13 -13.08 5.15 -53.16
N ARG A 14 -13.71 5.11 -51.97
CA ARG A 14 -14.54 3.99 -51.49
C ARG A 14 -15.81 4.50 -50.79
N PRO A 15 -16.74 5.12 -51.52
CA PRO A 15 -17.93 5.77 -50.96
C PRO A 15 -18.98 4.81 -50.38
N GLU A 16 -18.90 3.52 -50.74
CA GLU A 16 -19.78 2.45 -50.21
C GLU A 16 -19.28 1.89 -48.86
N ASP A 17 -18.04 2.22 -48.47
CA ASP A 17 -17.48 1.86 -47.17
C ASP A 17 -17.88 2.94 -46.15
N ASN A 18 -18.66 2.58 -45.13
CA ASN A 18 -18.95 3.48 -44.00
C ASN A 18 -17.68 3.69 -43.15
N TYR A 19 -16.87 4.70 -43.46
CA TYR A 19 -15.75 5.12 -42.63
C TYR A 19 -16.23 5.93 -41.43
N VAL A 20 -16.56 5.26 -40.33
CA VAL A 20 -16.56 5.86 -38.99
C VAL A 20 -15.53 5.11 -38.15
N ALA A 21 -14.37 5.72 -37.93
CA ALA A 21 -13.35 5.18 -37.04
C ALA A 21 -13.01 6.20 -35.95
N TYR A 22 -13.98 6.45 -35.05
CA TYR A 22 -13.62 6.86 -33.70
C TYR A 22 -12.98 5.65 -33.03
N ARG A 23 -11.65 5.56 -33.04
CA ARG A 23 -10.92 4.54 -32.26
C ARG A 23 -11.16 4.66 -30.75
N LYS A 24 -11.82 5.74 -30.31
CA LYS A 24 -12.24 6.04 -28.92
C LYS A 24 -13.55 5.35 -28.50
N GLY A 25 -14.31 4.74 -29.43
CA GLY A 25 -15.68 4.28 -29.16
C GLY A 25 -16.71 5.37 -29.44
N LEU A 26 -17.79 5.43 -28.63
CA LEU A 26 -18.82 6.46 -28.73
C LEU A 26 -18.36 7.77 -28.06
N GLY A 27 -18.79 8.91 -28.60
CA GLY A 27 -18.52 10.25 -28.06
C GLY A 27 -19.75 11.14 -28.11
N VAL A 28 -19.70 12.27 -27.42
CA VAL A 28 -20.80 13.25 -27.34
C VAL A 28 -20.44 14.48 -28.17
N VAL A 29 -21.39 15.02 -28.93
CA VAL A 29 -21.20 16.23 -29.75
C VAL A 29 -22.23 17.29 -29.37
N CYS A 30 -21.85 18.56 -29.50
CA CYS A 30 -22.74 19.68 -29.26
C CYS A 30 -23.84 19.76 -30.33
N ASN A 31 -25.10 19.57 -29.95
CA ASN A 31 -26.27 19.75 -30.82
C ASN A 31 -27.03 21.06 -30.56
N LYS A 32 -26.58 21.90 -29.63
CA LYS A 32 -27.18 23.21 -29.31
C LYS A 32 -26.91 24.18 -30.46
N GLU A 33 -27.97 24.67 -31.10
CA GLU A 33 -27.85 25.76 -32.09
C GLU A 33 -27.24 27.00 -31.43
N GLY A 34 -26.21 27.57 -32.06
CA GLY A 34 -25.41 28.66 -31.48
C GLY A 34 -24.29 28.23 -30.54
N GLY A 35 -24.22 26.94 -30.17
CA GLY A 35 -23.15 26.39 -29.34
C GLY A 35 -23.25 26.73 -27.85
N PHE A 36 -22.18 26.46 -27.11
CA PHE A 36 -21.99 26.87 -25.71
C PHE A 36 -21.01 28.03 -25.62
N SER A 37 -21.27 28.97 -24.70
CA SER A 37 -20.30 29.99 -24.28
C SER A 37 -19.33 29.41 -23.24
N GLU A 38 -18.32 30.17 -22.81
CA GLU A 38 -17.48 29.79 -21.67
C GLU A 38 -18.28 29.82 -20.35
N ASP A 39 -18.01 28.87 -19.45
CA ASP A 39 -18.70 28.64 -18.17
C ASP A 39 -20.20 28.25 -18.27
N ASP A 40 -20.68 27.89 -19.46
CA ASP A 40 -22.03 27.35 -19.64
C ASP A 40 -22.14 25.95 -19.00
N PHE A 41 -23.25 25.70 -18.32
CA PHE A 41 -23.64 24.34 -17.93
C PHE A 41 -24.02 23.52 -19.16
N VAL A 42 -23.36 22.35 -19.31
CA VAL A 42 -23.55 21.45 -20.44
C VAL A 42 -24.50 20.31 -20.09
N VAL A 43 -24.16 19.54 -19.05
CA VAL A 43 -24.95 18.38 -18.61
C VAL A 43 -24.54 17.99 -17.17
N GLU A 44 -25.49 17.45 -16.40
CA GLU A 44 -25.20 16.82 -15.11
C GLU A 44 -24.70 15.38 -15.36
N PHE A 45 -23.64 14.95 -14.66
CA PHE A 45 -23.15 13.57 -14.79
C PHE A 45 -24.11 12.56 -14.17
N LEU A 46 -24.76 12.96 -13.07
CA LEU A 46 -25.85 12.24 -12.44
C LEU A 46 -27.18 12.73 -13.03
N GLU A 47 -28.20 11.91 -13.13
CA GLU A 47 -29.55 12.41 -13.39
C GLU A 47 -30.21 12.67 -12.03
N SER A 48 -30.62 13.93 -11.81
CA SER A 48 -31.03 14.50 -10.53
C SER A 48 -31.85 13.58 -9.61
N LEU A 49 -31.39 13.42 -8.37
CA LEU A 49 -32.14 12.86 -7.24
C LEU A 49 -33.24 13.85 -6.79
N VAL A 50 -34.28 14.04 -7.59
CA VAL A 50 -35.45 14.84 -7.18
C VAL A 50 -36.27 14.02 -6.18
N GLY A 51 -35.93 14.15 -4.90
CA GLY A 51 -36.71 13.54 -3.82
C GLY A 51 -35.95 13.40 -2.51
N SER A 52 -35.83 14.49 -1.74
CA SER A 52 -35.75 14.50 -0.27
C SER A 52 -34.83 13.46 0.42
N ALA A 53 -33.68 13.12 -0.17
CA ALA A 53 -32.69 12.26 0.46
C ALA A 53 -31.41 13.06 0.67
N VAL A 54 -31.31 13.58 1.88
CA VAL A 54 -30.12 14.08 2.55
C VAL A 54 -28.84 13.36 2.07
N VAL A 55 -28.01 14.05 1.28
CA VAL A 55 -26.60 13.67 1.00
C VAL A 55 -25.76 13.98 2.25
N TYR A 56 -26.14 13.41 3.40
CA TYR A 56 -25.14 13.03 4.38
C TYR A 56 -24.44 11.86 3.72
N ILE A 57 -23.22 12.06 3.24
CA ILE A 57 -22.40 11.04 2.57
C ILE A 57 -22.64 9.70 3.26
N ALA A 58 -23.16 8.74 2.49
CA ALA A 58 -23.92 7.56 2.90
C ALA A 58 -23.16 6.61 3.86
N ARG A 59 -22.91 7.07 5.09
CA ARG A 59 -21.98 6.43 6.02
C ARG A 59 -22.64 5.75 7.19
N ASN A 60 -23.94 5.91 7.46
CA ASN A 60 -24.55 5.43 8.71
C ASN A 60 -25.56 4.28 8.59
N MET A 61 -25.62 3.55 7.47
CA MET A 61 -26.56 2.42 7.30
C MET A 61 -25.85 1.17 6.77
N PRO A 62 -25.94 0.00 7.45
CA PRO A 62 -25.15 -1.19 7.12
C PRO A 62 -25.65 -1.99 5.90
N ASN A 63 -26.86 -1.71 5.38
CA ASN A 63 -27.47 -2.48 4.31
C ASN A 63 -28.21 -1.59 3.29
N PHE A 64 -27.54 -0.87 2.40
CA PHE A 64 -28.22 -0.37 1.19
C PHE A 64 -27.28 -0.41 -0.03
N VAL A 65 -27.70 -1.17 -1.05
CA VAL A 65 -27.71 -0.67 -2.44
C VAL A 65 -29.00 0.14 -2.51
N VAL A 66 -28.99 1.40 -2.96
CA VAL A 66 -30.20 2.24 -2.93
C VAL A 66 -31.30 1.59 -3.78
N TRP A 67 -32.25 0.91 -3.13
CA TRP A 67 -33.53 0.47 -3.67
C TRP A 67 -34.60 1.12 -2.81
N PHE A 68 -35.30 2.12 -3.35
CA PHE A 68 -36.38 2.79 -2.63
C PHE A 68 -37.66 1.94 -2.63
N SER A 69 -38.40 1.98 -1.53
CA SER A 69 -39.80 1.56 -1.46
C SER A 69 -40.65 2.69 -0.87
N LEU A 70 -41.69 3.06 -1.63
CA LEU A 70 -42.94 3.75 -1.29
C LEU A 70 -42.85 5.18 -0.74
N VAL A 71 -43.18 6.18 -1.57
CA VAL A 71 -44.51 6.83 -1.65
C VAL A 71 -44.69 7.39 -3.07
N SER A 72 -45.88 7.17 -3.66
CA SER A 72 -46.41 7.71 -4.94
C SER A 72 -45.72 7.32 -6.25
N ASP A 73 -46.32 6.35 -6.95
CA ASP A 73 -46.42 6.12 -8.40
C ASP A 73 -45.45 6.84 -9.36
N VAL A 74 -44.15 6.75 -9.09
CA VAL A 74 -43.10 6.89 -10.11
C VAL A 74 -42.20 5.67 -10.00
N SER A 75 -42.09 4.92 -11.09
CA SER A 75 -41.23 3.73 -11.21
C SER A 75 -39.76 4.11 -10.97
N ILE A 76 -39.23 3.75 -9.79
CA ILE A 76 -37.84 3.99 -9.38
C ILE A 76 -36.92 2.95 -10.04
N SER A 77 -36.77 3.00 -11.36
CA SER A 77 -35.91 2.09 -12.14
C SER A 77 -34.73 2.77 -12.85
N GLU A 78 -34.55 4.09 -12.77
CA GLU A 78 -33.75 4.85 -13.74
C GLU A 78 -32.41 5.46 -13.24
N PHE A 79 -32.06 5.35 -11.94
CA PHE A 79 -30.90 6.09 -11.38
C PHE A 79 -29.54 5.36 -11.42
N MET A 80 -28.46 6.11 -11.67
CA MET A 80 -27.05 5.68 -11.61
C MET A 80 -26.65 5.17 -10.22
N GLU A 81 -25.70 4.22 -10.14
CA GLU A 81 -25.35 3.59 -8.86
C GLU A 81 -24.30 4.41 -8.09
N VAL A 82 -24.53 4.61 -6.79
CA VAL A 82 -23.59 5.33 -5.90
C VAL A 82 -23.18 4.42 -4.75
N TYR A 83 -21.87 4.31 -4.53
CA TYR A 83 -21.26 3.41 -3.57
C TYR A 83 -20.47 4.18 -2.51
N PRO A 84 -20.62 3.85 -1.21
CA PRO A 84 -19.58 4.18 -0.26
C PRO A 84 -18.29 3.47 -0.66
N THR A 85 -17.15 4.06 -0.35
CA THR A 85 -15.90 3.66 -0.97
C THR A 85 -15.51 2.23 -0.60
N TRP A 86 -15.67 1.82 0.66
CA TRP A 86 -15.41 0.44 1.08
C TRP A 86 -16.18 -0.59 0.22
N LYS A 87 -17.44 -0.33 -0.09
CA LYS A 87 -18.32 -1.24 -0.85
C LYS A 87 -17.95 -1.28 -2.34
N TRP A 88 -17.52 -0.15 -2.89
CA TRP A 88 -16.97 -0.11 -4.24
C TRP A 88 -15.75 -1.04 -4.38
N PHE A 89 -14.83 -0.98 -3.40
CA PHE A 89 -13.66 -1.85 -3.39
C PHE A 89 -14.02 -3.33 -3.20
N GLU A 90 -15.09 -3.67 -2.47
CA GLU A 90 -15.61 -5.05 -2.43
C GLU A 90 -16.11 -5.53 -3.80
N LYS A 91 -16.84 -4.66 -4.53
CA LYS A 91 -17.29 -4.94 -5.91
C LYS A 91 -16.09 -5.19 -6.82
N GLN A 92 -15.06 -4.34 -6.76
CA GLN A 92 -13.82 -4.51 -7.51
C GLN A 92 -13.09 -5.81 -7.15
N ASP A 93 -12.99 -6.15 -5.88
CA ASP A 93 -12.37 -7.40 -5.43
C ASP A 93 -13.12 -8.64 -5.96
N GLY A 94 -14.45 -8.60 -5.95
CA GLY A 94 -15.25 -9.67 -6.53
C GLY A 94 -15.11 -9.77 -8.05
N ILE A 95 -15.05 -8.64 -8.77
CA ILE A 95 -14.77 -8.62 -10.22
C ILE A 95 -13.42 -9.28 -10.51
N ARG A 96 -12.37 -8.88 -9.78
CA ARG A 96 -11.02 -9.47 -9.90
C ARG A 96 -11.02 -10.96 -9.60
N ALA A 97 -11.74 -11.39 -8.56
CA ALA A 97 -11.87 -12.81 -8.19
C ALA A 97 -12.51 -13.65 -9.32
N LEU A 98 -13.48 -13.09 -10.05
CA LEU A 98 -14.15 -13.75 -11.17
C LEU A 98 -13.31 -13.75 -12.45
N GLN A 99 -12.51 -12.70 -12.69
CA GLN A 99 -11.67 -12.59 -13.90
C GLN A 99 -10.47 -13.56 -13.90
N LYS A 100 -10.07 -14.13 -12.75
CA LYS A 100 -9.07 -15.23 -12.58
C LYS A 100 -7.68 -15.07 -13.23
N ASN A 101 -7.43 -14.01 -13.99
CA ASN A 101 -6.18 -13.80 -14.74
C ASN A 101 -5.72 -12.34 -14.59
N ASN A 102 -4.60 -12.15 -13.89
CA ASN A 102 -4.00 -10.83 -13.64
C ASN A 102 -3.44 -10.16 -14.92
N ASN A 103 -3.44 -10.87 -16.05
CA ASN A 103 -2.94 -10.36 -17.33
C ASN A 103 -4.05 -9.82 -18.24
N ASP A 104 -5.32 -9.96 -17.87
CA ASP A 104 -6.39 -9.34 -18.63
C ASP A 104 -6.46 -7.84 -18.31
N PRO A 105 -6.75 -7.01 -19.33
CA PRO A 105 -6.91 -5.58 -19.12
C PRO A 105 -7.97 -5.36 -18.05
N ALA A 106 -7.73 -4.34 -17.21
CA ALA A 106 -8.70 -3.92 -16.21
C ALA A 106 -10.08 -3.74 -16.87
N PRO A 107 -11.17 -4.07 -16.16
CA PRO A 107 -12.52 -3.80 -16.66
C PRO A 107 -12.63 -2.35 -17.15
N GLU A 108 -13.43 -2.10 -18.18
CA GLU A 108 -13.80 -0.72 -18.51
C GLU A 108 -14.55 -0.16 -17.31
N PHE A 109 -13.99 0.83 -16.63
CA PHE A 109 -14.70 1.48 -15.53
C PHE A 109 -15.30 2.79 -16.01
N TYR A 110 -16.61 2.95 -15.79
CA TYR A 110 -17.33 4.20 -16.00
C TYR A 110 -17.53 4.95 -14.68
N ASN A 111 -16.62 4.75 -13.73
CA ASN A 111 -16.75 5.31 -12.40
C ASN A 111 -16.11 6.70 -12.30
N ILE A 112 -16.69 7.55 -11.45
CA ILE A 112 -16.15 8.85 -11.09
C ILE A 112 -16.25 9.04 -9.57
N TYR A 113 -15.27 9.70 -8.97
CA TYR A 113 -15.35 10.09 -7.56
C TYR A 113 -16.19 11.36 -7.43
N LEU A 114 -17.27 11.30 -6.65
CA LEU A 114 -17.97 12.48 -6.18
C LEU A 114 -17.30 12.93 -4.88
N GLU A 115 -16.40 13.90 -5.00
CA GLU A 115 -15.60 14.43 -3.90
C GLU A 115 -16.28 15.65 -3.27
N ARG A 116 -16.55 15.58 -1.95
CA ARG A 116 -16.94 16.74 -1.17
C ARG A 116 -15.75 17.72 -1.11
N PRO A 117 -15.93 19.01 -1.43
CA PRO A 117 -14.84 19.97 -1.40
C PRO A 117 -14.16 20.06 -0.03
N LYS A 118 -12.82 20.20 -0.03
CA LYS A 118 -12.00 20.34 1.20
C LYS A 118 -12.37 21.55 2.07
N GLY A 119 -12.97 22.59 1.47
CA GLY A 119 -13.43 23.79 2.16
C GLY A 119 -14.84 23.70 2.75
N ASP A 120 -15.51 22.55 2.62
CA ASP A 120 -16.82 22.33 3.23
C ASP A 120 -16.72 22.28 4.77
N ALA A 121 -17.78 22.71 5.45
CA ALA A 121 -17.81 22.80 6.91
C ALA A 121 -17.66 21.42 7.59
N ASP A 122 -18.14 20.35 6.97
CA ASP A 122 -17.98 18.98 7.48
C ASP A 122 -16.65 18.33 7.04
N GLY A 123 -15.91 18.98 6.14
CA GLY A 123 -14.64 18.51 5.57
C GLY A 123 -14.77 17.59 4.36
N TYR A 124 -13.63 17.17 3.84
CA TYR A 124 -13.43 16.34 2.66
C TYR A 124 -13.88 14.90 2.87
N ASP A 125 -14.54 14.38 1.84
CA ASP A 125 -14.99 13.00 1.75
C ASP A 125 -15.25 12.64 0.29
N LEU A 126 -15.42 11.35 0.00
CA LEU A 126 -15.76 10.90 -1.34
C LEU A 126 -16.68 9.68 -1.34
N VAL A 127 -17.46 9.57 -2.42
CA VAL A 127 -18.18 8.36 -2.82
C VAL A 127 -17.85 8.03 -4.27
N VAL A 128 -18.14 6.80 -4.68
CA VAL A 128 -17.94 6.37 -6.06
C VAL A 128 -19.28 6.33 -6.77
N VAL A 129 -19.38 7.06 -7.87
CA VAL A 129 -20.51 6.97 -8.79
C VAL A 129 -20.13 6.03 -9.90
N ASP A 130 -20.93 4.99 -10.14
CA ASP A 130 -20.71 3.99 -11.19
C ASP A 130 -21.78 4.14 -12.28
N ALA A 131 -21.32 4.53 -13.47
CA ALA A 131 -22.16 4.74 -14.65
C ALA A 131 -22.21 3.51 -15.58
N MET A 132 -21.79 2.33 -15.13
CA MET A 132 -21.76 1.11 -15.96
C MET A 132 -23.16 0.63 -16.36
N HIS A 133 -24.08 0.49 -15.38
CA HIS A 133 -25.39 -0.14 -15.61
C HIS A 133 -26.48 0.85 -15.99
N LYS A 134 -26.41 2.05 -15.45
CA LYS A 134 -27.40 3.12 -15.62
C LYS A 134 -26.63 4.42 -15.74
N ALA A 135 -26.84 5.13 -16.84
CA ALA A 135 -26.14 6.38 -17.11
C ALA A 135 -26.90 7.23 -18.10
N ASN A 136 -26.66 8.54 -18.03
CA ASN A 136 -27.07 9.49 -19.06
C ASN A 136 -25.94 9.69 -20.10
N TYR A 137 -26.09 10.66 -21.00
CA TYR A 137 -25.09 10.94 -22.05
C TYR A 137 -23.71 11.36 -21.50
N ALA A 138 -23.62 11.86 -20.27
CA ALA A 138 -22.38 12.35 -19.69
C ALA A 138 -21.32 11.25 -19.51
N SER A 139 -21.75 10.00 -19.27
CA SER A 139 -20.84 8.85 -19.15
C SER A 139 -20.12 8.48 -20.46
N ARG A 140 -20.57 9.04 -21.59
CA ARG A 140 -19.99 8.84 -22.92
C ARG A 140 -19.09 10.01 -23.36
N ILE A 141 -18.95 11.05 -22.53
CA ILE A 141 -18.06 12.17 -22.85
C ILE A 141 -16.62 11.66 -22.80
N CYS A 142 -15.90 11.84 -23.90
CA CYS A 142 -14.56 11.32 -24.08
C CYS A 142 -13.48 12.19 -23.43
N HIS A 143 -12.34 11.56 -23.12
CA HIS A 143 -11.15 12.25 -22.67
C HIS A 143 -10.51 13.13 -23.77
N SER A 144 -10.02 14.31 -23.37
CA SER A 144 -9.05 15.09 -24.13
C SER A 144 -8.00 15.73 -23.21
N CYS A 145 -6.72 15.70 -23.58
CA CYS A 145 -5.66 16.44 -22.87
C CYS A 145 -5.76 17.96 -23.05
N ARG A 146 -6.57 18.42 -24.01
CA ARG A 146 -6.93 19.83 -24.18
C ARG A 146 -8.45 19.91 -24.32
N PRO A 147 -9.18 19.79 -23.21
CA PRO A 147 -10.62 19.64 -23.22
C PRO A 147 -11.33 20.95 -23.59
N ASN A 148 -12.64 20.86 -23.80
CA ASN A 148 -13.54 22.01 -23.90
C ASN A 148 -14.55 22.09 -22.77
N CYS A 149 -14.61 21.07 -21.92
CA CYS A 149 -15.34 21.06 -20.67
C CYS A 149 -14.48 20.61 -19.49
N GLU A 150 -14.97 20.87 -18.29
CA GLU A 150 -14.46 20.30 -17.05
C GLU A 150 -15.61 19.77 -16.18
N ALA A 151 -15.31 18.77 -15.35
CA ALA A 151 -16.25 18.25 -14.36
C ALA A 151 -16.03 19.00 -13.04
N LYS A 152 -17.09 19.63 -12.52
CA LYS A 152 -17.09 20.36 -11.25
C LYS A 152 -18.11 19.77 -10.30
N VAL A 153 -17.75 19.66 -9.03
CA VAL A 153 -18.71 19.36 -7.97
C VAL A 153 -19.42 20.65 -7.58
N THR A 154 -20.73 20.69 -7.77
CA THR A 154 -21.58 21.84 -7.44
C THR A 154 -22.64 21.48 -6.41
N ALA A 155 -22.94 22.43 -5.51
CA ALA A 155 -24.01 22.27 -4.54
C ALA A 155 -25.32 22.84 -5.12
N VAL A 156 -26.32 21.99 -5.29
CA VAL A 156 -27.68 22.34 -5.75
C VAL A 156 -28.66 21.86 -4.69
N ASP A 157 -29.48 22.77 -4.15
CA ASP A 157 -30.44 22.47 -3.07
C ASP A 157 -29.84 21.72 -1.86
N GLY A 158 -28.59 22.05 -1.51
CA GLY A 158 -27.86 21.42 -0.40
C GLY A 158 -27.32 20.01 -0.72
N GLN A 159 -27.36 19.58 -1.98
CA GLN A 159 -26.81 18.30 -2.44
C GLN A 159 -25.65 18.51 -3.39
N TYR A 160 -24.63 17.67 -3.30
CA TYR A 160 -23.51 17.69 -4.24
C TYR A 160 -23.83 16.87 -5.48
N GLN A 161 -23.57 17.47 -6.64
CA GLN A 161 -23.72 16.87 -7.95
C GLN A 161 -22.47 17.17 -8.79
N ILE A 162 -22.19 16.34 -9.80
CA ILE A 162 -21.11 16.59 -10.75
C ILE A 162 -21.73 17.23 -11.99
N GLY A 163 -21.48 18.52 -12.19
CA GLY A 163 -21.85 19.24 -13.39
C GLY A 163 -20.69 19.31 -14.38
N ILE A 164 -20.98 19.16 -15.67
CA ILE A 164 -20.04 19.41 -16.76
C ILE A 164 -20.25 20.83 -17.26
N TYR A 165 -19.19 21.64 -17.21
CA TYR A 165 -19.21 23.04 -17.62
C TYR A 165 -18.20 23.27 -18.74
N SER A 166 -18.53 24.12 -19.71
CA SER A 166 -17.60 24.50 -20.76
C SER A 166 -16.50 25.42 -20.21
N VAL A 167 -15.25 25.21 -20.64
CA VAL A 167 -14.09 26.05 -20.28
C VAL A 167 -13.66 26.98 -21.40
N ARG A 168 -14.39 26.93 -22.52
CA ARG A 168 -14.24 27.79 -23.70
C ARG A 168 -15.50 27.67 -24.56
N PRO A 169 -15.73 28.57 -25.53
CA PRO A 169 -16.81 28.41 -26.49
C PRO A 169 -16.74 27.06 -27.24
N ILE A 170 -17.88 26.41 -27.41
CA ILE A 170 -18.06 25.13 -28.09
C ILE A 170 -19.03 25.33 -29.26
N SER A 171 -18.62 24.99 -30.47
CA SER A 171 -19.46 25.17 -31.66
C SER A 171 -20.45 24.02 -31.86
N TYR A 172 -21.54 24.28 -32.57
CA TYR A 172 -22.44 23.20 -33.05
C TYR A 172 -21.63 22.16 -33.85
N GLY A 173 -21.84 20.88 -33.53
CA GLY A 173 -21.14 19.72 -34.12
C GLY A 173 -19.76 19.42 -33.51
N GLU A 174 -19.25 20.25 -32.59
CA GLU A 174 -17.97 20.00 -31.92
C GLU A 174 -18.10 18.87 -30.87
N GLU A 175 -17.09 17.98 -30.79
CA GLU A 175 -17.02 16.93 -29.78
C GLU A 175 -16.85 17.55 -28.38
N ILE A 176 -17.70 17.16 -27.44
CA ILE A 176 -17.62 17.54 -26.03
C ILE A 176 -16.61 16.60 -25.36
N THR A 177 -15.66 17.17 -24.62
CA THR A 177 -14.56 16.43 -23.99
C THR A 177 -14.15 17.07 -22.67
N PHE A 178 -13.75 16.27 -21.68
CA PHE A 178 -13.12 16.76 -20.44
C PHE A 178 -11.86 15.96 -20.11
N ASP A 179 -11.00 16.50 -19.24
CA ASP A 179 -9.86 15.73 -18.71
C ASP A 179 -10.36 14.84 -17.56
N TYR A 180 -10.20 13.52 -17.68
CA TYR A 180 -10.65 12.58 -16.66
C TYR A 180 -9.90 12.75 -15.34
N ASN A 181 -8.67 13.29 -15.39
CA ASN A 181 -7.79 13.40 -14.23
C ASN A 181 -7.60 12.08 -13.47
N SER A 182 -7.82 10.94 -14.14
CA SER A 182 -7.66 9.62 -13.56
C SER A 182 -6.19 9.33 -13.31
N VAL A 183 -5.90 8.70 -12.17
CA VAL A 183 -4.55 8.38 -11.73
C VAL A 183 -4.44 6.87 -11.59
N THR A 184 -3.32 6.31 -12.02
CA THR A 184 -2.98 4.89 -11.78
C THR A 184 -1.62 4.75 -11.11
N GLU A 185 -1.52 3.70 -10.29
CA GLU A 185 -0.25 3.22 -9.73
C GLU A 185 0.35 2.05 -10.53
N SER A 186 -0.35 1.53 -11.53
CA SER A 186 0.16 0.45 -12.38
C SER A 186 0.76 1.03 -13.65
N LYS A 187 2.03 0.71 -13.88
CA LYS A 187 2.71 1.04 -15.13
C LYS A 187 2.06 0.33 -16.32
N GLU A 188 1.65 -0.92 -16.14
CA GLU A 188 0.99 -1.72 -17.17
C GLU A 188 -0.35 -1.09 -17.59
N GLU A 189 -1.14 -0.62 -16.64
CA GLU A 189 -2.40 0.10 -16.90
C GLU A 189 -2.15 1.44 -17.59
N TYR A 190 -1.13 2.18 -17.15
CA TYR A 190 -0.72 3.43 -17.79
C TYR A 190 -0.28 3.22 -19.25
N GLU A 191 0.50 2.17 -19.53
CA GLU A 191 0.95 1.83 -20.89
C GLU A 191 -0.20 1.31 -21.77
N ALA A 192 -1.20 0.65 -21.18
CA ALA A 192 -2.39 0.19 -21.89
C ALA A 192 -3.42 1.31 -22.18
N SER A 193 -3.40 2.40 -21.40
CA SER A 193 -4.37 3.52 -21.46
C SER A 193 -3.98 4.60 -22.48
N VAL A 194 -3.64 4.18 -23.70
CA VAL A 194 -3.22 5.09 -24.79
C VAL A 194 -4.28 6.16 -25.06
N CYS A 195 -3.89 7.43 -25.00
CA CYS A 195 -4.75 8.56 -25.31
C CYS A 195 -4.89 8.76 -26.82
N LEU A 196 -6.13 8.76 -27.28
CA LEU A 196 -6.49 8.93 -28.69
C LEU A 196 -7.11 10.31 -28.96
N CYS A 197 -6.85 11.31 -28.11
CA CYS A 197 -7.46 12.65 -28.24
C CYS A 197 -7.04 13.42 -29.50
N GLY A 198 -5.89 13.09 -30.09
CA GLY A 198 -5.39 13.72 -31.32
C GLY A 198 -4.83 15.14 -31.15
N ASN A 199 -4.70 15.64 -29.92
CA ASN A 199 -4.16 16.97 -29.66
C ASN A 199 -2.62 17.02 -29.79
N GLN A 200 -2.06 18.16 -30.18
CA GLN A 200 -0.61 18.35 -30.34
C GLN A 200 0.14 18.31 -29.00
N VAL A 201 -0.51 18.69 -27.90
CA VAL A 201 0.04 18.64 -26.54
C VAL A 201 -0.50 17.43 -25.75
N CYS A 202 -0.80 16.33 -26.44
CA CYS A 202 -1.30 15.11 -25.82
C CYS A 202 -0.25 14.49 -24.88
N ARG A 203 -0.69 14.03 -23.70
CA ARG A 203 0.15 13.29 -22.73
C ARG A 203 0.53 11.87 -23.17
N GLY A 204 -0.11 11.35 -24.22
CA GLY A 204 0.10 9.98 -24.71
C GLY A 204 -0.72 8.92 -23.97
N SER A 205 -1.07 9.13 -22.70
CA SER A 205 -2.02 8.34 -21.91
C SER A 205 -3.14 9.23 -21.35
N TYR A 206 -4.34 8.67 -21.16
CA TYR A 206 -5.45 9.36 -20.49
C TYR A 206 -5.43 9.18 -18.97
N LEU A 207 -4.54 8.32 -18.45
CA LEU A 207 -4.24 8.18 -17.04
C LEU A 207 -2.97 8.97 -16.69
N ASN A 208 -2.85 9.40 -15.44
CA ASN A 208 -1.61 9.92 -14.87
C ASN A 208 -0.92 8.80 -14.06
N LEU A 209 0.33 8.47 -14.36
CA LEU A 209 1.10 7.51 -13.58
C LEU A 209 1.66 8.16 -12.31
N THR A 210 1.33 7.61 -11.15
CA THR A 210 1.85 8.07 -9.84
C THR A 210 2.54 6.98 -9.03
N GLY A 211 2.43 5.72 -9.45
CA GLY A 211 3.01 4.58 -8.77
C GLY A 211 4.20 4.03 -9.54
N GLU A 212 5.38 4.63 -9.43
CA GLU A 212 6.69 4.00 -9.65
C GLU A 212 7.82 5.03 -9.63
N GLY A 213 9.07 4.57 -9.49
CA GLY A 213 10.26 5.42 -9.64
C GLY A 213 10.28 6.64 -8.72
N ALA A 214 10.45 7.82 -9.31
CA ALA A 214 10.63 9.09 -8.60
C ALA A 214 9.40 9.48 -7.75
N PHE A 215 8.19 9.11 -8.17
CA PHE A 215 6.93 9.47 -7.50
C PHE A 215 6.74 8.81 -6.13
N GLN A 216 7.44 7.70 -5.86
CA GLN A 216 7.40 7.01 -4.57
C GLN A 216 8.72 7.14 -3.79
N LYS A 217 9.69 7.90 -4.30
CA LYS A 217 11.02 7.94 -3.70
C LYS A 217 10.98 8.52 -2.29
N VAL A 218 10.30 9.66 -2.10
CA VAL A 218 10.16 10.31 -0.79
C VAL A 218 9.42 9.40 0.20
N LEU A 219 8.29 8.82 -0.21
CA LEU A 219 7.57 7.80 0.57
C LEU A 219 8.48 6.64 1.01
N LYS A 220 9.29 6.09 0.12
CA LYS A 220 10.16 4.94 0.43
C LYS A 220 11.31 5.30 1.38
N GLU A 221 11.89 6.48 1.20
CA GLU A 221 13.04 6.94 1.99
C GLU A 221 12.62 7.47 3.37
N HIS A 222 11.51 8.19 3.46
CA HIS A 222 11.11 8.92 4.68
C HIS A 222 9.89 8.35 5.39
N HIS A 223 9.14 7.45 4.75
CA HIS A 223 7.94 6.85 5.32
C HIS A 223 7.88 5.36 5.03
N GLY A 224 9.03 4.69 5.22
CA GLY A 224 9.19 3.26 5.06
C GLY A 224 8.40 2.45 6.09
N LEU A 225 8.51 1.12 6.02
CA LEU A 225 7.71 0.23 6.85
C LEU A 225 7.86 0.48 8.36
N LEU A 226 9.10 0.70 8.83
CA LEU A 226 9.38 0.93 10.26
C LEU A 226 8.82 2.25 10.74
N ASP A 227 8.99 3.32 9.95
CA ASP A 227 8.44 4.65 10.26
C ASP A 227 6.92 4.59 10.41
N ARG A 228 6.23 3.92 9.47
CA ARG A 228 4.77 3.74 9.52
C ARG A 228 4.30 3.00 10.77
N HIS A 229 5.04 1.99 11.21
CA HIS A 229 4.74 1.28 12.46
C HIS A 229 5.03 2.13 13.69
N CYS A 230 6.10 2.92 13.67
CA CYS A 230 6.46 3.84 14.76
C CYS A 230 5.35 4.89 14.95
N LEU A 231 4.96 5.57 13.87
CA LEU A 231 3.91 6.59 13.90
C LEU A 231 2.56 6.03 14.35
N LEU A 232 2.23 4.78 13.96
CA LEU A 232 1.01 4.12 14.41
C LEU A 232 1.10 3.70 15.88
N LEU A 233 2.22 3.13 16.31
CA LEU A 233 2.43 2.71 17.69
C LEU A 233 2.34 3.90 18.65
N GLU A 234 3.03 5.01 18.34
CA GLU A 234 2.95 6.25 19.12
C GLU A 234 1.52 6.79 19.21
N ALA A 235 0.65 6.48 18.23
CA ALA A 235 -0.72 7.00 18.17
C ALA A 235 -1.62 6.13 19.04
N CYS A 236 -1.37 4.82 18.96
CA CYS A 236 -1.96 3.82 19.82
C CYS A 236 -1.61 4.04 21.30
N GLU A 237 -0.36 4.39 21.60
CA GLU A 237 0.10 4.66 22.97
C GLU A 237 -0.48 5.95 23.54
N LEU A 238 -0.42 7.04 22.75
CA LEU A 238 -0.94 8.33 23.18
C LEU A 238 -2.46 8.31 23.35
N ASN A 239 -3.16 7.60 22.45
CA ASN A 239 -4.61 7.43 22.41
C ASN A 239 -5.41 8.70 22.77
N SER A 240 -4.93 9.84 22.28
CA SER A 240 -5.51 11.17 22.47
C SER A 240 -5.12 12.04 21.29
N VAL A 241 -5.94 13.05 21.01
CA VAL A 241 -5.76 13.97 19.88
C VAL A 241 -5.47 15.36 20.43
N SER A 242 -4.38 15.97 19.97
CA SER A 242 -4.02 17.34 20.36
C SER A 242 -4.77 18.39 19.55
N GLU A 243 -4.81 19.64 20.02
CA GLU A 243 -5.34 20.77 19.24
C GLU A 243 -4.55 20.97 17.93
N GLU A 244 -3.23 20.78 17.98
CA GLU A 244 -2.37 20.85 16.78
C GLU A 244 -2.73 19.79 15.75
N ASP A 245 -3.09 18.57 16.18
CA ASP A 245 -3.57 17.52 15.27
C ASP A 245 -4.84 17.96 14.53
N TYR A 246 -5.81 18.54 15.24
CA TYR A 246 -7.03 19.06 14.62
C TYR A 246 -6.77 20.22 13.66
N ILE A 247 -5.83 21.11 13.98
CA ILE A 247 -5.44 22.21 13.11
C ILE A 247 -4.84 21.68 11.80
N GLU A 248 -3.91 20.71 11.87
CA GLU A 248 -3.29 20.12 10.68
C GLU A 248 -4.28 19.33 9.82
N LEU A 249 -5.17 18.56 10.45
CA LEU A 249 -6.26 17.86 9.78
C LEU A 249 -7.19 18.85 9.06
N GLY A 250 -7.58 19.92 9.73
CA GLY A 250 -8.41 20.99 9.16
C GLY A 250 -7.76 21.70 7.98
N LYS A 251 -6.45 21.98 8.04
CA LYS A 251 -5.71 22.55 6.89
C LYS A 251 -5.67 21.62 5.67
N ALA A 252 -5.66 20.31 5.89
CA ALA A 252 -5.78 19.32 4.82
C ALA A 252 -7.23 19.13 4.33
N GLY A 253 -8.19 19.81 4.96
CA GLY A 253 -9.61 19.70 4.68
C GLY A 253 -10.26 18.47 5.31
N LEU A 254 -9.61 17.73 6.20
CA LEU A 254 -10.19 16.54 6.82
C LEU A 254 -11.01 16.93 8.05
N GLY A 255 -12.32 16.68 8.01
CA GLY A 255 -13.28 17.17 9.01
C GLY A 255 -14.15 16.09 9.65
N SER A 256 -15.26 16.53 10.23
CA SER A 256 -16.19 15.69 11.01
C SER A 256 -16.84 14.57 10.19
N CYS A 257 -17.05 14.74 8.89
CA CYS A 257 -17.61 13.67 8.05
C CYS A 257 -16.68 12.44 8.00
N LEU A 258 -15.36 12.66 7.88
CA LEU A 258 -14.36 11.62 7.80
C LEU A 258 -13.84 11.16 9.16
N LEU A 259 -13.75 12.06 10.14
CA LEU A 259 -13.12 11.78 11.43
C LEU A 259 -14.12 11.55 12.56
N GLY A 260 -15.36 11.98 12.39
CA GLY A 260 -16.41 11.85 13.40
C GLY A 260 -16.65 10.40 13.79
N GLY A 261 -16.75 10.16 15.11
CA GLY A 261 -17.01 8.85 15.70
C GLY A 261 -15.84 7.86 15.63
N LEU A 262 -14.66 8.27 15.15
CA LEU A 262 -13.46 7.45 15.19
C LEU A 262 -12.81 7.48 16.59
N PRO A 263 -12.02 6.45 16.94
CA PRO A 263 -11.26 6.45 18.18
C PRO A 263 -10.07 7.43 18.08
N ASP A 264 -9.68 7.99 19.22
CA ASP A 264 -8.67 9.06 19.30
C ASP A 264 -7.31 8.64 18.70
N TRP A 265 -6.86 7.41 18.95
CA TRP A 265 -5.63 6.89 18.33
C TRP A 265 -5.66 6.92 16.79
N LEU A 266 -6.82 6.69 16.17
CA LEU A 266 -6.94 6.68 14.71
C LEU A 266 -6.91 8.11 14.15
N ILE A 267 -7.55 9.05 14.83
CA ILE A 267 -7.51 10.47 14.47
C ILE A 267 -6.07 11.00 14.62
N ALA A 268 -5.39 10.68 15.72
CA ALA A 268 -4.00 11.06 15.94
C ALA A 268 -3.06 10.46 14.87
N TYR A 269 -3.24 9.19 14.51
CA TYR A 269 -2.49 8.58 13.41
C TYR A 269 -2.74 9.29 12.08
N THR A 270 -4.01 9.60 11.78
CA THR A 270 -4.39 10.34 10.55
C THR A 270 -3.69 11.70 10.49
N ALA A 271 -3.60 12.43 11.60
CA ALA A 271 -2.89 13.71 11.66
C ALA A 271 -1.39 13.55 11.37
N ARG A 272 -0.75 12.50 11.89
CA ARG A 272 0.67 12.20 11.58
C ARG A 272 0.89 11.83 10.12
N LEU A 273 -0.03 11.10 9.51
CA LEU A 273 0.00 10.84 8.07
C LEU A 273 -0.12 12.13 7.27
N VAL A 274 -1.02 13.06 7.65
CA VAL A 274 -1.14 14.38 7.01
C VAL A 274 0.17 15.18 7.11
N ARG A 275 0.85 15.17 8.27
CA ARG A 275 2.17 15.80 8.42
C ARG A 275 3.19 15.21 7.44
N PHE A 276 3.22 13.88 7.28
CA PHE A 276 4.08 13.24 6.28
C PHE A 276 3.68 13.64 4.85
N ILE A 277 2.39 13.63 4.50
CA ILE A 277 1.91 14.01 3.16
C ILE A 277 2.31 15.45 2.84
N ASN A 278 2.20 16.37 3.80
CA ASN A 278 2.67 17.75 3.65
C ASN A 278 4.20 17.82 3.50
N PHE A 279 4.95 17.03 4.25
CA PHE A 279 6.40 16.91 4.07
C PHE A 279 6.74 16.41 2.65
N GLU A 280 6.07 15.35 2.17
CA GLU A 280 6.27 14.79 0.83
C GLU A 280 6.02 15.84 -0.25
N ARG A 281 4.94 16.61 -0.13
CA ARG A 281 4.60 17.72 -1.04
C ARG A 281 5.75 18.72 -1.23
N THR A 282 6.55 18.97 -0.19
CA THR A 282 7.70 19.91 -0.28
C THR A 282 8.96 19.31 -0.91
N LYS A 283 9.12 17.98 -0.87
CA LYS A 283 10.34 17.29 -1.31
C LYS A 283 10.21 16.69 -2.71
N LEU A 284 9.02 16.17 -3.01
CA LEU A 284 8.74 15.41 -4.22
C LEU A 284 8.97 16.17 -5.55
N PRO A 285 8.67 17.48 -5.68
CA PRO A 285 8.90 18.21 -6.92
C PRO A 285 10.36 18.13 -7.40
N ASN A 286 11.32 18.20 -6.48
CA ASN A 286 12.75 18.13 -6.82
C ASN A 286 13.16 16.74 -7.31
N GLU A 287 12.59 15.68 -6.74
CA GLU A 287 12.87 14.30 -7.16
C GLU A 287 12.28 13.99 -8.53
N ILE A 288 11.05 14.44 -8.78
CA ILE A 288 10.39 14.34 -10.09
C ILE A 288 11.18 15.12 -11.14
N LEU A 289 11.56 16.38 -10.84
CA LEU A 289 12.34 17.22 -11.76
C LEU A 289 13.65 16.54 -12.17
N ARG A 290 14.39 16.00 -11.18
CA ARG A 290 15.65 15.29 -11.43
C ARG A 290 15.44 14.10 -12.36
N HIS A 291 14.40 13.30 -12.12
CA HIS A 291 14.05 12.16 -12.96
C HIS A 291 13.65 12.57 -14.39
N ASN A 292 12.78 13.58 -14.53
CA ASN A 292 12.31 14.07 -15.82
C ASN A 292 13.48 14.56 -16.68
N ILE A 293 14.44 15.28 -16.08
CA ILE A 293 15.65 15.75 -16.76
C ILE A 293 16.52 14.56 -17.20
N GLU A 294 16.74 13.57 -16.33
CA GLU A 294 17.54 12.39 -16.64
C GLU A 294 16.95 11.56 -17.80
N GLU A 295 15.64 11.40 -17.84
CA GLU A 295 14.94 10.69 -18.92
C GLU A 295 14.97 11.51 -20.23
N LYS A 296 14.65 12.81 -20.20
CA LYS A 296 14.62 13.66 -21.40
C LYS A 296 16.00 13.85 -22.02
N LYS A 297 17.07 13.90 -21.23
CA LYS A 297 18.47 13.96 -21.73
C LYS A 297 18.85 12.79 -22.64
N ARG A 298 18.12 11.67 -22.60
CA ARG A 298 18.37 10.53 -23.49
C ARG A 298 17.92 10.76 -24.92
N TYR A 299 16.97 11.68 -25.13
CA TYR A 299 16.29 11.88 -26.41
C TYR A 299 16.42 13.31 -26.95
N PHE A 300 16.62 14.30 -26.08
CA PHE A 300 16.67 15.72 -26.43
C PHE A 300 17.99 16.37 -26.01
N ALA A 301 18.54 17.21 -26.89
CA ALA A 301 19.78 17.96 -26.63
C ALA A 301 19.57 19.23 -25.81
N GLU A 302 18.38 19.83 -25.91
CA GLU A 302 17.99 21.04 -25.19
C GLU A 302 16.76 20.75 -24.32
N ILE A 303 16.78 21.24 -23.07
CA ILE A 303 15.69 21.05 -22.09
C ILE A 303 15.35 22.41 -21.50
N HIS A 304 14.07 22.79 -21.58
CA HIS A 304 13.60 24.06 -21.05
C HIS A 304 13.30 23.96 -19.55
N MET A 305 14.27 24.36 -18.72
CA MET A 305 14.25 24.12 -17.26
C MET A 305 13.00 24.66 -16.54
N GLU A 306 12.49 25.83 -16.94
CA GLU A 306 11.30 26.42 -16.30
C GLU A 306 10.03 25.58 -16.53
N VAL A 307 9.91 24.99 -17.72
CA VAL A 307 8.75 24.14 -18.06
C VAL A 307 8.84 22.85 -17.26
N GLU A 308 10.02 22.22 -17.22
CA GLU A 308 10.21 20.98 -16.44
C GLU A 308 9.94 21.19 -14.94
N LYS A 309 10.33 22.34 -14.40
CA LYS A 309 10.07 22.68 -12.99
C LYS A 309 8.57 22.83 -12.73
N SER A 310 7.86 23.57 -13.59
CA SER A 310 6.42 23.72 -13.49
C SER A 310 5.69 22.37 -13.62
N ASP A 311 6.12 21.52 -14.56
CA ASP A 311 5.56 20.18 -14.75
C ASP A 311 5.76 19.31 -13.50
N ALA A 312 6.96 19.34 -12.91
CA ALA A 312 7.26 18.58 -11.71
C ALA A 312 6.45 19.05 -10.48
N GLU A 313 6.20 20.35 -10.35
CA GLU A 313 5.34 20.92 -9.30
C GLU A 313 3.88 20.45 -9.46
N ILE A 314 3.34 20.51 -10.68
CA ILE A 314 1.98 20.03 -10.98
C ILE A 314 1.86 18.52 -10.72
N GLN A 315 2.85 17.75 -11.14
CA GLN A 315 2.90 16.30 -10.92
C GLN A 315 2.95 15.95 -9.42
N ALA A 316 3.76 16.68 -8.63
CA ALA A 316 3.83 16.49 -7.18
C ALA A 316 2.52 16.87 -6.49
N GLU A 317 1.83 17.92 -6.95
CA GLU A 317 0.50 18.29 -6.46
C GLU A 317 -0.55 17.20 -6.77
N GLY A 318 -0.45 16.55 -7.92
CA GLY A 318 -1.23 15.36 -8.26
C GLY A 318 -1.03 14.22 -7.26
N VAL A 319 0.23 13.93 -6.90
CA VAL A 319 0.54 12.93 -5.86
C VAL A 319 -0.02 13.34 -4.50
N TYR A 320 0.11 14.61 -4.10
CA TYR A 320 -0.45 15.12 -2.85
C TYR A 320 -1.96 14.88 -2.74
N ASN A 321 -2.71 15.22 -3.79
CA ASN A 321 -4.16 14.99 -3.83
C ASN A 321 -4.50 13.50 -3.80
N GLN A 322 -3.74 12.67 -4.53
CA GLN A 322 -3.92 11.21 -4.49
C GLN A 322 -3.64 10.63 -3.09
N ARG A 323 -2.64 11.13 -2.36
CA ARG A 323 -2.36 10.67 -0.99
C ARG A 323 -3.51 11.00 -0.05
N LEU A 324 -4.09 12.19 -0.14
CA LEU A 324 -5.26 12.57 0.67
C LEU A 324 -6.49 11.71 0.34
N GLN A 325 -6.72 11.44 -0.95
CA GLN A 325 -7.78 10.54 -1.38
C GLN A 325 -7.57 9.12 -0.83
N ASN A 326 -6.36 8.56 -0.97
CA ASN A 326 -6.01 7.22 -0.43
C ASN A 326 -6.14 7.15 1.10
N LEU A 327 -5.83 8.24 1.80
CA LEU A 327 -6.05 8.35 3.23
C LEU A 327 -7.55 8.32 3.56
N ALA A 328 -8.39 9.10 2.88
CA ALA A 328 -9.83 9.09 3.09
C ALA A 328 -10.46 7.71 2.81
N LEU A 329 -10.03 7.05 1.73
CA LEU A 329 -10.41 5.66 1.40
C LEU A 329 -10.03 4.67 2.51
N THR A 330 -8.81 4.79 3.03
CA THR A 330 -8.30 3.95 4.12
C THR A 330 -9.14 4.11 5.39
N ILE A 331 -9.44 5.35 5.77
CA ILE A 331 -10.24 5.64 6.95
C ILE A 331 -11.68 5.12 6.80
N ASP A 332 -12.28 5.25 5.62
CA ASP A 332 -13.63 4.72 5.33
C ASP A 332 -13.69 3.19 5.46
N LYS A 333 -12.71 2.47 4.87
CA LYS A 333 -12.58 1.01 4.96
C LYS A 333 -12.40 0.54 6.41
N VAL A 334 -11.47 1.17 7.14
CA VAL A 334 -11.18 0.83 8.54
C VAL A 334 -12.40 1.11 9.44
N ARG A 335 -13.07 2.25 9.25
CA ARG A 335 -14.30 2.61 9.97
C ARG A 335 -15.40 1.56 9.76
N TYR A 336 -15.59 1.08 8.53
CA TYR A 336 -16.58 0.04 8.23
C TYR A 336 -16.28 -1.24 9.01
N VAL A 337 -15.04 -1.73 8.97
CA VAL A 337 -14.65 -2.95 9.71
C VAL A 337 -14.82 -2.76 11.21
N MET A 338 -14.41 -1.61 11.76
CA MET A 338 -14.60 -1.30 13.18
C MET A 338 -16.07 -1.28 13.58
N ARG A 339 -16.96 -0.76 12.73
CA ARG A 339 -18.40 -0.80 12.97
C ARG A 339 -18.91 -2.24 13.00
N CYS A 340 -18.48 -3.09 12.07
CA CYS A 340 -18.88 -4.49 12.04
C CYS A 340 -18.38 -5.27 13.27
N VAL A 341 -17.18 -4.95 13.77
CA VAL A 341 -16.57 -5.66 14.91
C VAL A 341 -17.07 -5.13 16.26
N PHE A 342 -17.16 -3.81 16.44
CA PHE A 342 -17.38 -3.17 17.75
C PHE A 342 -18.76 -2.49 17.86
N GLY A 343 -19.53 -2.42 16.78
CA GLY A 343 -20.79 -1.67 16.68
C GLY A 343 -20.56 -0.16 16.58
N ASP A 344 -19.83 0.40 17.55
CA ASP A 344 -19.40 1.80 17.58
C ASP A 344 -17.88 1.87 17.34
N PRO A 345 -17.40 2.46 16.22
CA PRO A 345 -15.97 2.58 15.93
C PRO A 345 -15.18 3.28 17.04
N LYS A 346 -15.78 4.19 17.81
CA LYS A 346 -15.11 4.89 18.92
C LYS A 346 -14.63 3.94 20.03
N LYS A 347 -15.25 2.76 20.12
CA LYS A 347 -14.88 1.71 21.10
C LYS A 347 -13.77 0.79 20.61
N ALA A 348 -13.31 0.94 19.35
CA ALA A 348 -12.26 0.11 18.80
C ALA A 348 -10.93 0.38 19.53
N PRO A 349 -10.34 -0.62 20.22
CA PRO A 349 -9.08 -0.43 20.92
C PRO A 349 -7.91 -0.31 19.95
N PRO A 350 -6.77 0.29 20.36
CA PRO A 350 -5.61 0.39 19.49
C PRO A 350 -5.11 -0.97 18.97
N PRO A 351 -4.74 -1.10 17.68
CA PRO A 351 -4.28 -2.35 17.08
C PRO A 351 -2.83 -2.70 17.45
N LEU A 352 -2.04 -1.73 17.90
CA LEU A 352 -0.67 -1.95 18.39
C LEU A 352 -0.60 -1.61 19.87
N GLN A 353 0.10 -2.43 20.65
CA GLN A 353 0.28 -2.20 22.09
C GLN A 353 1.75 -2.42 22.45
N ARG A 354 2.40 -1.39 23.02
CA ARG A 354 3.74 -1.54 23.58
C ARG A 354 3.68 -2.46 24.80
N LEU A 355 4.67 -3.34 24.90
CA LEU A 355 4.81 -4.20 26.07
C LEU A 355 5.45 -3.44 27.22
N SER A 356 4.90 -3.65 28.42
CA SER A 356 5.57 -3.32 29.67
C SER A 356 6.87 -4.14 29.83
N PRO A 357 7.83 -3.67 30.64
CA PRO A 357 9.02 -4.44 30.97
C PRO A 357 8.70 -5.85 31.49
N GLU A 358 7.65 -5.99 32.28
CA GLU A 358 7.22 -7.26 32.86
C GLU A 358 6.66 -8.22 31.79
N GLU A 359 5.84 -7.71 30.86
CA GLU A 359 5.36 -8.48 29.70
C GLU A 359 6.50 -8.88 28.77
N ALA A 360 7.50 -8.00 28.56
CA ALA A 360 8.68 -8.31 27.78
C ALA A 360 9.53 -9.41 28.44
N VAL A 361 9.71 -9.37 29.77
CA VAL A 361 10.35 -10.45 30.54
C VAL A 361 9.58 -11.76 30.40
N SER A 362 8.25 -11.72 30.52
CA SER A 362 7.40 -12.90 30.31
C SER A 362 7.65 -13.48 28.92
N TYR A 363 7.57 -12.69 27.86
CA TYR A 363 7.71 -13.20 26.51
C TYR A 363 9.14 -13.67 26.16
N LEU A 364 10.16 -13.00 26.66
CA LEU A 364 11.55 -13.32 26.31
C LEU A 364 12.17 -14.38 27.23
N TRP A 365 11.81 -14.44 28.52
CA TRP A 365 12.54 -15.24 29.50
C TRP A 365 11.73 -16.37 30.17
N LYS A 366 10.45 -16.17 30.49
CA LYS A 366 9.71 -17.04 31.44
C LYS A 366 8.38 -17.63 31.01
N GLY A 367 7.72 -17.00 30.05
CA GLY A 367 6.40 -17.41 29.57
C GLY A 367 6.48 -18.73 28.82
N GLU A 368 5.35 -19.43 28.75
CA GLU A 368 5.18 -20.56 27.85
C GLU A 368 5.46 -20.11 26.41
N GLY A 369 6.36 -20.80 25.73
CA GLY A 369 6.84 -20.42 24.40
C GLY A 369 7.79 -19.23 24.41
N SER A 370 8.42 -18.88 25.53
CA SER A 370 9.39 -17.77 25.56
C SER A 370 10.62 -18.04 24.68
N LEU A 371 11.32 -16.98 24.27
CA LEU A 371 12.57 -17.10 23.49
C LEU A 371 13.58 -18.03 24.19
N VAL A 372 13.74 -17.90 25.50
CA VAL A 372 14.64 -18.74 26.30
C VAL A 372 14.17 -20.19 26.36
N GLU A 373 12.87 -20.43 26.53
CA GLU A 373 12.33 -21.79 26.51
C GLU A 373 12.56 -22.48 25.16
N GLU A 374 12.21 -21.81 24.06
CA GLU A 374 12.41 -22.33 22.71
C GLU A 374 13.88 -22.60 22.40
N LEU A 375 14.77 -21.69 22.81
CA LEU A 375 16.22 -21.86 22.69
C LEU A 375 16.66 -23.15 23.39
N ILE A 376 16.24 -23.36 24.63
CA ILE A 376 16.58 -24.56 25.41
C ILE A 376 16.02 -25.83 24.73
N GLN A 377 14.78 -25.79 24.25
CA GLN A 377 14.15 -26.91 23.54
C GLN A 377 14.90 -27.25 22.25
N CYS A 378 15.35 -26.24 21.48
CA CYS A 378 16.10 -26.43 20.25
C CYS A 378 17.52 -26.94 20.51
N MET A 379 18.15 -26.53 21.62
CA MET A 379 19.50 -26.95 22.00
C MET A 379 19.54 -28.36 22.59
N ALA A 380 18.45 -28.82 23.22
CA ALA A 380 18.42 -30.09 23.95
C ALA A 380 18.85 -31.32 23.12
N PRO A 381 18.45 -31.50 21.85
CA PRO A 381 18.90 -32.64 21.03
C PRO A 381 20.37 -32.57 20.59
N HIS A 382 21.05 -31.45 20.83
CA HIS A 382 22.38 -31.15 20.33
C HIS A 382 23.42 -30.98 21.45
N MET A 383 23.05 -31.22 22.70
CA MET A 383 23.90 -31.02 23.88
C MET A 383 23.83 -32.21 24.82
N GLU A 384 24.89 -32.41 25.61
CA GLU A 384 24.88 -33.39 26.70
C GLU A 384 23.93 -32.97 27.83
N ASP A 385 23.22 -33.94 28.42
CA ASP A 385 22.24 -33.71 29.49
C ASP A 385 22.82 -33.01 30.72
N VAL A 386 24.11 -33.20 31.00
CA VAL A 386 24.80 -32.54 32.12
C VAL A 386 24.94 -31.04 31.83
N THR A 387 25.46 -30.70 30.67
CA THR A 387 25.66 -29.31 30.20
C THR A 387 24.32 -28.57 30.08
N LEU A 388 23.29 -29.24 29.56
CA LEU A 388 21.95 -28.65 29.45
C LEU A 388 21.34 -28.35 30.82
N ARG A 389 21.52 -29.23 31.81
CA ARG A 389 21.04 -29.00 33.19
C ARG A 389 21.77 -27.84 33.86
N ASP A 390 23.09 -27.74 33.69
CA ASP A 390 23.88 -26.61 34.20
C ASP A 390 23.40 -25.28 33.59
N LEU A 391 23.22 -25.24 32.27
CA LEU A 391 22.70 -24.05 31.58
C LEU A 391 21.32 -23.64 32.09
N LYS A 392 20.38 -24.59 32.26
CA LYS A 392 19.05 -24.33 32.82
C LYS A 392 19.13 -23.73 34.24
N ALA A 393 20.01 -24.26 35.09
CA ALA A 393 20.20 -23.75 36.45
C ALA A 393 20.74 -22.31 36.45
N LYS A 394 21.72 -22.01 35.59
CA LYS A 394 22.25 -20.65 35.41
C LYS A 394 21.20 -19.68 34.86
N ILE A 395 20.41 -20.09 33.86
CA ILE A 395 19.31 -19.28 33.32
C ILE A 395 18.28 -18.93 34.41
N HIS A 396 17.96 -19.88 35.29
CA HIS A 396 17.06 -19.62 36.42
C HIS A 396 17.67 -18.61 37.42
N ALA A 397 18.98 -18.69 37.67
CA ALA A 397 19.69 -17.74 38.54
C ALA A 397 19.78 -16.31 37.94
N HIS A 398 19.71 -16.18 36.62
CA HIS A 398 19.76 -14.91 35.89
C HIS A 398 18.39 -14.34 35.51
N ASP A 399 17.34 -14.82 36.16
CA ASP A 399 16.00 -14.29 36.01
C ASP A 399 15.93 -12.75 36.21
N PRO A 400 15.38 -12.01 35.23
CA PRO A 400 15.28 -10.56 35.32
C PRO A 400 14.05 -10.04 36.08
N SER A 401 13.18 -10.93 36.59
CA SER A 401 11.93 -10.55 37.26
C SER A 401 12.14 -9.94 38.65
N GLY A 402 11.27 -9.00 39.04
CA GLY A 402 11.18 -8.52 40.44
C GLY A 402 12.25 -7.50 40.84
N TYR A 403 12.86 -6.80 39.87
CA TYR A 403 13.84 -5.73 40.11
C TYR A 403 13.23 -4.36 39.78
N ASP A 404 13.69 -3.32 40.47
CA ASP A 404 13.21 -1.93 40.28
C ASP A 404 13.43 -1.42 38.83
N ASP A 405 14.53 -1.84 38.19
CA ASP A 405 14.82 -1.55 36.77
C ASP A 405 14.80 -2.85 35.96
N THR A 406 13.58 -3.32 35.68
CA THR A 406 13.31 -4.56 34.96
C THR A 406 13.87 -4.55 33.53
N GLU A 407 13.86 -3.39 32.85
CA GLU A 407 14.37 -3.27 31.48
C GLU A 407 15.90 -3.42 31.42
N MET A 408 16.64 -2.69 32.27
CA MET A 408 18.09 -2.83 32.35
C MET A 408 18.48 -4.25 32.78
N LYS A 409 17.74 -4.84 33.72
CA LYS A 409 18.00 -6.19 34.18
C LYS A 409 17.77 -7.22 33.07
N LEU A 410 16.66 -7.15 32.35
CA LEU A 410 16.37 -7.99 31.18
C LEU A 410 17.49 -7.92 30.15
N ARG A 411 17.93 -6.69 29.81
CA ARG A 411 19.05 -6.49 28.89
C ARG A 411 20.34 -7.16 29.38
N LYS A 412 20.70 -6.99 30.66
CA LYS A 412 21.88 -7.64 31.25
C LYS A 412 21.77 -9.16 31.20
N SER A 413 20.59 -9.72 31.53
CA SER A 413 20.34 -11.16 31.47
C SER A 413 20.43 -11.71 30.05
N LEU A 414 19.91 -11.00 29.04
CA LEU A 414 20.05 -11.39 27.63
C LEU A 414 21.51 -11.32 27.15
N LEU A 415 22.28 -10.30 27.55
CA LEU A 415 23.70 -10.20 27.18
C LEU A 415 24.54 -11.32 27.82
N TRP A 416 24.24 -11.66 29.07
CA TRP A 416 24.85 -12.82 29.72
C TRP A 416 24.49 -14.11 28.97
N LEU A 417 23.21 -14.32 28.65
CA LEU A 417 22.76 -15.51 27.92
C LEU A 417 23.42 -15.61 26.54
N ARG A 418 23.54 -14.50 25.81
CA ARG A 418 24.29 -14.41 24.56
C ARG A 418 25.70 -14.96 24.74
N ASP A 419 26.41 -14.52 25.78
CA ASP A 419 27.81 -14.89 26.00
C ASP A 419 27.95 -16.38 26.35
N GLU A 420 27.07 -16.91 27.21
CA GLU A 420 27.04 -18.35 27.50
C GLU A 420 26.76 -19.18 26.25
N VAL A 421 25.75 -18.79 25.46
CA VAL A 421 25.37 -19.51 24.22
C VAL A 421 26.49 -19.42 23.18
N ARG A 422 27.16 -18.27 23.06
CA ARG A 422 28.26 -18.07 22.11
C ARG A 422 29.48 -18.96 22.40
N ASN A 423 29.69 -19.30 23.67
CA ASN A 423 30.80 -20.15 24.10
C ASN A 423 30.54 -21.66 23.92
N LEU A 424 29.33 -22.05 23.47
CA LEU A 424 29.01 -23.45 23.19
C LEU A 424 29.56 -23.92 21.84
N PRO A 425 29.96 -25.19 21.73
CA PRO A 425 30.54 -25.73 20.49
C PRO A 425 29.50 -25.78 19.37
N CYS A 426 29.81 -25.14 18.23
CA CYS A 426 28.95 -25.18 17.06
C CYS A 426 29.20 -26.45 16.21
N THR A 427 28.15 -26.93 15.56
CA THR A 427 28.22 -28.03 14.58
C THR A 427 27.41 -27.67 13.34
N TYR A 428 27.49 -28.50 12.27
CA TYR A 428 26.63 -28.33 11.09
C TYR A 428 25.13 -28.46 11.41
N LYS A 429 24.78 -29.02 12.58
CA LYS A 429 23.40 -29.18 13.08
C LYS A 429 23.02 -28.17 14.17
N SER A 430 23.98 -27.41 14.70
CA SER A 430 23.76 -26.53 15.85
C SER A 430 24.58 -25.26 15.70
N ARG A 431 23.90 -24.14 15.41
CA ARG A 431 24.51 -22.82 15.22
C ARG A 431 24.24 -21.93 16.43
N HIS A 432 24.89 -22.24 17.55
CA HIS A 432 24.81 -21.44 18.77
C HIS A 432 25.36 -20.02 18.57
N ASP A 433 26.34 -19.85 17.69
CA ASP A 433 26.86 -18.55 17.25
C ASP A 433 25.75 -17.65 16.68
N ALA A 434 24.93 -18.17 15.77
CA ALA A 434 23.80 -17.45 15.18
C ALA A 434 22.68 -17.19 16.20
N ALA A 435 22.40 -18.15 17.09
CA ALA A 435 21.44 -17.96 18.18
C ALA A 435 21.90 -16.87 19.17
N ALA A 436 23.19 -16.79 19.48
CA ALA A 436 23.76 -15.72 20.29
C ALA A 436 23.61 -14.35 19.61
N ASP A 437 23.89 -14.26 18.31
CA ASP A 437 23.69 -13.01 17.57
C ASP A 437 22.21 -12.58 17.56
N LEU A 438 21.26 -13.52 17.47
CA LEU A 438 19.83 -13.22 17.64
C LEU A 438 19.51 -12.67 19.03
N ILE A 439 20.01 -13.31 20.10
CA ILE A 439 19.83 -12.84 21.48
C ILE A 439 20.42 -11.42 21.65
N HIS A 440 21.56 -11.15 21.00
CA HIS A 440 22.14 -9.82 20.99
C HIS A 440 21.21 -8.78 20.36
N MET A 441 20.54 -9.11 19.24
CA MET A 441 19.54 -8.22 18.64
C MET A 441 18.37 -7.95 19.60
N TYR A 442 17.86 -8.97 20.30
CA TYR A 442 16.83 -8.79 21.33
C TYR A 442 17.33 -7.89 22.47
N ALA A 443 18.56 -8.06 22.94
CA ALA A 443 19.13 -7.26 24.04
C ALA A 443 19.28 -5.76 23.71
N TYR A 444 19.37 -5.41 22.43
CA TYR A 444 19.47 -4.01 21.95
C TYR A 444 18.19 -3.50 21.30
N THR A 445 17.10 -4.26 21.36
CA THR A 445 15.79 -3.81 20.91
C THR A 445 15.23 -2.83 21.94
N LYS A 446 14.88 -1.62 21.49
CA LYS A 446 14.38 -0.54 22.36
C LYS A 446 12.87 -0.64 22.64
N CYS A 447 12.12 -1.18 21.70
CA CYS A 447 10.67 -1.21 21.77
C CYS A 447 10.15 -2.56 21.33
N PHE A 448 9.45 -3.21 22.26
CA PHE A 448 8.68 -4.42 22.04
C PHE A 448 7.20 -4.06 22.02
N PHE A 449 6.48 -4.58 21.03
CA PHE A 449 5.05 -4.37 20.93
C PHE A 449 4.36 -5.64 20.44
N SER A 450 3.08 -5.75 20.74
CA SER A 450 2.19 -6.80 20.26
C SER A 450 1.16 -6.22 19.30
N ILE A 451 0.67 -7.08 18.40
CA ILE A 451 -0.48 -6.79 17.56
C ILE A 451 -1.73 -7.30 18.26
N ARG A 452 -2.76 -6.46 18.33
CA ARG A 452 -4.11 -6.83 18.76
C ARG A 452 -4.93 -7.22 17.54
N GLU A 453 -5.25 -8.49 17.45
CA GLU A 453 -6.13 -9.04 16.43
C GLU A 453 -7.59 -8.63 16.69
N TYR A 454 -8.27 -8.17 15.64
CA TYR A 454 -9.70 -7.91 15.66
C TYR A 454 -10.47 -9.15 15.23
N LYS A 455 -11.80 -9.15 15.44
CA LYS A 455 -12.64 -10.26 14.98
C LYS A 455 -12.73 -10.25 13.45
N THR A 456 -12.57 -11.42 12.83
CA THR A 456 -12.87 -11.60 11.39
C THR A 456 -14.34 -11.29 11.11
N VAL A 457 -14.60 -10.52 10.06
CA VAL A 457 -15.95 -10.16 9.61
C VAL A 457 -16.12 -10.40 8.12
N THR A 458 -17.29 -10.87 7.73
CA THR A 458 -17.68 -11.04 6.32
C THR A 458 -18.78 -10.03 6.02
N SER A 459 -18.62 -9.28 4.94
CA SER A 459 -19.62 -8.30 4.53
C SER A 459 -20.87 -8.92 3.91
N PRO A 460 -21.98 -8.17 3.85
CA PRO A 460 -23.11 -8.50 2.98
C PRO A 460 -22.65 -8.63 1.52
N PRO A 461 -23.38 -9.42 0.69
CA PRO A 461 -22.99 -9.62 -0.69
C PRO A 461 -23.06 -8.33 -1.52
N VAL A 462 -22.06 -8.15 -2.38
CA VAL A 462 -22.14 -7.30 -3.57
C VAL A 462 -22.52 -8.16 -4.77
N TYR A 463 -23.27 -7.57 -5.69
CA TYR A 463 -23.79 -8.25 -6.87
C TYR A 463 -22.98 -7.84 -8.09
N ILE A 464 -22.50 -8.84 -8.84
CA ILE A 464 -21.66 -8.67 -10.02
C ILE A 464 -22.40 -9.25 -11.21
N THR A 465 -22.59 -8.42 -12.22
CA THR A 465 -23.28 -8.77 -13.46
C THR A 465 -22.28 -9.06 -14.58
N PRO A 466 -22.73 -9.69 -15.68
CA PRO A 466 -21.88 -9.87 -16.87
C PRO A 466 -21.33 -8.55 -17.44
N LEU A 467 -22.04 -7.43 -17.28
CA LEU A 467 -21.59 -6.11 -17.73
C LEU A 467 -20.34 -5.64 -16.97
N ASP A 468 -20.23 -5.97 -15.68
CA ASP A 468 -19.08 -5.60 -14.84
C ASP A 468 -17.78 -6.32 -15.24
N LEU A 469 -17.88 -7.46 -15.92
CA LEU A 469 -16.74 -8.30 -16.28
C LEU A 469 -16.18 -7.99 -17.67
N GLY A 470 -16.90 -7.19 -18.47
CA GLY A 470 -16.60 -6.88 -19.85
C GLY A 470 -16.93 -8.03 -20.83
N PRO A 471 -16.90 -7.75 -22.15
CA PRO A 471 -17.40 -8.68 -23.18
C PRO A 471 -16.65 -10.01 -23.23
N LYS A 472 -15.35 -10.04 -22.88
CA LYS A 472 -14.55 -11.29 -22.87
C LYS A 472 -15.00 -12.32 -21.83
N TYR A 473 -15.59 -11.84 -20.72
CA TYR A 473 -15.91 -12.66 -19.56
C TYR A 473 -17.42 -12.87 -19.39
N ALA A 474 -18.24 -11.96 -19.94
CA ALA A 474 -19.69 -12.09 -20.01
C ALA A 474 -20.12 -13.44 -20.60
N ASP A 475 -19.46 -13.90 -21.68
CA ASP A 475 -19.78 -15.16 -22.36
C ASP A 475 -19.43 -16.41 -21.54
N LYS A 476 -18.48 -16.31 -20.60
CA LYS A 476 -17.99 -17.46 -19.81
C LYS A 476 -18.81 -17.70 -18.54
N LEU A 477 -19.40 -16.65 -17.96
CA LEU A 477 -20.12 -16.73 -16.68
C LEU A 477 -21.64 -16.91 -16.82
N GLY A 478 -22.18 -16.83 -18.05
CA GLY A 478 -23.62 -16.86 -18.30
C GLY A 478 -24.34 -15.58 -17.88
N SER A 479 -25.67 -15.52 -18.02
CA SER A 479 -26.48 -14.33 -17.73
C SER A 479 -26.81 -14.10 -16.24
N GLY A 480 -26.22 -14.88 -15.34
CA GLY A 480 -26.53 -14.83 -13.91
C GLY A 480 -25.87 -13.65 -13.19
N VAL A 481 -26.54 -13.12 -12.18
CA VAL A 481 -25.94 -12.21 -11.19
C VAL A 481 -25.11 -13.06 -10.21
N HIS A 482 -23.86 -12.69 -10.00
CA HIS A 482 -22.93 -13.38 -9.10
C HIS A 482 -22.82 -12.62 -7.78
N GLU A 483 -22.99 -13.33 -6.67
CA GLU A 483 -22.81 -12.78 -5.34
C GLU A 483 -21.36 -12.92 -4.88
N TYR A 484 -20.79 -11.85 -4.35
CA TYR A 484 -19.47 -11.84 -3.73
C TYR A 484 -19.54 -11.22 -2.34
N CYS A 485 -18.98 -11.89 -1.33
CA CYS A 485 -18.84 -11.34 0.01
C CYS A 485 -17.36 -11.15 0.33
N LYS A 486 -16.97 -9.97 0.81
CA LYS A 486 -15.60 -9.72 1.24
C LYS A 486 -15.42 -10.23 2.66
N THR A 487 -14.33 -10.97 2.89
CA THR A 487 -13.90 -11.32 4.25
C THR A 487 -12.74 -10.43 4.66
N TYR A 488 -12.90 -9.76 5.80
CA TYR A 488 -11.89 -8.94 6.45
C TYR A 488 -11.31 -9.73 7.62
N ASN A 489 -10.03 -10.10 7.52
CA ASN A 489 -9.39 -10.91 8.55
C ASN A 489 -8.98 -10.07 9.77
N GLU A 490 -8.42 -10.75 10.76
CA GLU A 490 -8.10 -10.23 12.08
C GLU A 490 -7.08 -9.07 12.06
N THR A 491 -6.21 -9.04 11.05
CA THR A 491 -5.16 -8.03 10.87
C THR A 491 -5.50 -6.97 9.81
N TYR A 492 -6.69 -7.02 9.22
CA TYR A 492 -7.03 -6.19 8.06
C TYR A 492 -6.86 -4.70 8.35
N CYS A 493 -7.39 -4.22 9.49
CA CYS A 493 -7.28 -2.82 9.87
C CYS A 493 -5.82 -2.38 10.00
N LEU A 494 -4.97 -3.19 10.63
CA LEU A 494 -3.55 -2.89 10.75
C LEU A 494 -2.87 -2.86 9.38
N GLY A 495 -3.11 -3.86 8.53
CA GLY A 495 -2.56 -3.89 7.18
C GLY A 495 -2.97 -2.67 6.37
N GLN A 496 -4.27 -2.33 6.39
CA GLN A 496 -4.82 -1.20 5.64
C GLN A 496 -4.26 0.14 6.15
N LEU A 497 -4.01 0.28 7.45
CA LEU A 497 -3.36 1.47 8.03
C LEU A 497 -1.88 1.56 7.65
N ILE A 498 -1.13 0.46 7.73
CA ILE A 498 0.30 0.44 7.37
C ILE A 498 0.51 0.69 5.87
N PHE A 499 -0.41 0.23 5.02
CA PHE A 499 -0.38 0.44 3.57
C PHE A 499 -1.42 1.45 3.10
N TRP A 500 -1.72 2.47 3.92
CA TRP A 500 -2.75 3.49 3.64
C TRP A 500 -2.64 4.15 2.26
N HIS A 501 -1.43 4.22 1.71
CA HIS A 501 -1.14 4.84 0.42
C HIS A 501 -1.43 3.92 -0.77
N ASN A 502 -1.66 2.62 -0.57
CA ASN A 502 -1.89 1.63 -1.63
C ASN A 502 -3.28 1.02 -1.48
N GLN A 503 -4.14 1.26 -2.48
CA GLN A 503 -5.55 0.83 -2.44
C GLN A 503 -5.82 -0.46 -3.25
N ASN A 504 -4.81 -0.96 -3.97
CA ASN A 504 -4.91 -2.13 -4.85
C ASN A 504 -4.36 -3.42 -4.24
N ALA A 505 -3.58 -3.31 -3.16
CA ALA A 505 -2.99 -4.46 -2.49
C ALA A 505 -3.97 -5.13 -1.51
N GLU A 506 -3.87 -6.45 -1.38
CA GLU A 506 -4.53 -7.19 -0.31
C GLU A 506 -3.79 -6.90 1.02
N PRO A 507 -4.42 -6.24 2.01
CA PRO A 507 -3.67 -5.70 3.15
C PRO A 507 -3.04 -6.77 4.05
N ASP A 508 -3.72 -7.88 4.29
CA ASP A 508 -3.26 -8.94 5.20
C ASP A 508 -2.03 -9.67 4.61
N ALA A 509 -2.12 -10.07 3.34
CA ALA A 509 -1.04 -10.72 2.62
C ALA A 509 0.19 -9.80 2.49
N THR A 510 -0.04 -8.50 2.27
CA THR A 510 1.02 -7.50 2.15
C THR A 510 1.71 -7.29 3.48
N LEU A 511 0.96 -7.17 4.58
CA LEU A 511 1.51 -7.06 5.93
C LEU A 511 2.32 -8.31 6.32
N ALA A 512 1.77 -9.49 6.10
CA ALA A 512 2.44 -10.76 6.41
C ALA A 512 3.76 -10.94 5.63
N LYS A 513 3.84 -10.42 4.39
CA LYS A 513 5.06 -10.43 3.58
C LYS A 513 6.06 -9.39 4.08
N ALA A 514 5.60 -8.17 4.39
CA ALA A 514 6.45 -7.04 4.73
C ALA A 514 7.08 -7.15 6.13
N ASN A 515 6.41 -7.78 7.08
CA ASN A 515 6.92 -7.88 8.45
C ASN A 515 8.18 -8.76 8.58
N ARG A 516 8.41 -9.68 7.63
CA ARG A 516 9.53 -10.63 7.68
C ARG A 516 10.87 -9.92 7.55
N GLY A 517 11.74 -10.07 8.54
CA GLY A 517 13.10 -9.53 8.55
C GLY A 517 13.22 -8.06 8.93
N CYS A 518 12.16 -7.26 8.79
CA CYS A 518 12.15 -5.85 9.20
C CYS A 518 11.61 -5.64 10.62
N LEU A 519 10.52 -6.32 10.99
CA LEU A 519 9.83 -6.14 12.28
C LEU A 519 9.83 -7.41 13.13
N SER A 520 9.93 -8.57 12.48
CA SER A 520 10.09 -9.87 13.13
C SER A 520 11.51 -10.39 12.93
N LEU A 521 12.18 -10.70 14.03
CA LEU A 521 13.48 -11.37 14.01
C LEU A 521 13.30 -12.87 13.67
N PRO A 522 14.36 -13.55 13.18
CA PRO A 522 14.31 -14.98 12.88
C PRO A 522 13.88 -15.84 14.07
N ASP A 523 13.22 -16.96 13.78
CA ASP A 523 12.95 -18.00 14.77
C ASP A 523 14.26 -18.67 15.22
N VAL A 524 14.45 -18.82 16.54
CA VAL A 524 15.69 -19.38 17.10
C VAL A 524 15.90 -20.83 16.67
N GLY A 525 14.83 -21.57 16.43
CA GLY A 525 14.87 -22.94 15.89
C GLY A 525 15.40 -23.04 14.48
N SER A 526 15.47 -21.94 13.73
CA SER A 526 16.08 -21.90 12.39
C SER A 526 17.60 -22.16 12.41
N PHE A 527 18.23 -22.05 13.58
CA PHE A 527 19.67 -22.28 13.78
C PHE A 527 20.01 -23.72 14.19
N TYR A 528 19.02 -24.60 14.32
CA TYR A 528 19.18 -25.97 14.80
C TYR A 528 18.54 -27.00 13.84
N ALA A 529 19.22 -28.12 13.62
CA ALA A 529 18.72 -29.17 12.74
C ALA A 529 17.61 -29.97 13.42
N LYS A 530 16.37 -29.83 12.90
CA LYS A 530 15.15 -30.39 13.50
C LYS A 530 15.23 -31.90 13.73
N VAL A 531 14.98 -32.34 14.97
CA VAL A 531 14.55 -33.72 15.29
C VAL A 531 13.02 -33.81 15.46
N GLN A 532 12.33 -32.69 15.70
CA GLN A 532 10.86 -32.56 15.61
C GLN A 532 10.44 -31.17 15.09
N LYS A 533 9.21 -31.08 14.54
CA LYS A 533 8.60 -29.79 14.16
C LYS A 533 8.36 -28.96 15.44
N PRO A 534 8.84 -27.70 15.53
CA PRO A 534 8.49 -26.81 16.63
C PRO A 534 6.97 -26.68 16.74
N SER A 535 6.43 -26.79 17.95
CA SER A 535 5.03 -26.53 18.25
C SER A 535 4.77 -25.03 18.21
N ARG A 536 3.86 -24.64 17.29
CA ARG A 536 3.17 -23.34 17.15
C ARG A 536 4.05 -22.08 17.03
N GLN A 537 4.21 -21.68 15.76
CA GLN A 537 4.31 -20.30 15.24
C GLN A 537 5.31 -19.34 15.89
N ARG A 538 6.54 -19.39 15.38
CA ARG A 538 7.30 -18.18 15.02
C ARG A 538 7.74 -18.32 13.57
N VAL A 539 7.37 -17.34 12.76
CA VAL A 539 7.01 -17.55 11.34
C VAL A 539 8.21 -17.95 10.46
N TYR A 540 8.22 -19.22 10.05
CA TYR A 540 8.22 -19.66 8.64
C TYR A 540 7.37 -20.94 8.49
N GLY A 541 6.07 -20.82 8.17
CA GLY A 541 5.12 -21.91 7.84
C GLY A 541 3.64 -21.59 8.12
N ALA A 542 2.73 -21.94 7.20
CA ALA A 542 1.40 -21.34 7.00
C ALA A 542 0.27 -21.78 7.97
N SER A 543 -0.67 -20.84 8.15
CA SER A 543 -2.00 -20.90 8.81
C SER A 543 -2.02 -20.54 10.30
N SER A 544 -2.59 -19.35 10.52
CA SER A 544 -2.64 -18.42 11.65
C SER A 544 -3.14 -18.93 13.00
N ALA A 545 -2.54 -18.38 14.08
CA ALA A 545 -3.15 -17.96 15.35
C ALA A 545 -2.03 -17.84 16.39
N CYS A 546 -1.63 -16.62 16.80
CA CYS A 546 -1.05 -16.28 18.11
C CYS A 546 -0.51 -14.84 18.16
N THR A 547 -0.64 -14.21 19.34
CA THR A 547 -0.05 -12.93 19.73
C THR A 547 1.44 -12.86 19.37
N LEU A 548 1.77 -12.18 18.27
CA LEU A 548 3.13 -12.05 17.77
C LEU A 548 3.81 -10.82 18.39
N LEU A 549 5.00 -11.04 18.96
CA LEU A 549 5.91 -9.98 19.39
C LEU A 549 6.67 -9.41 18.18
N PHE A 550 6.65 -8.09 18.04
CA PHE A 550 7.43 -7.37 17.05
C PHE A 550 8.42 -6.41 17.73
N ALA A 551 9.53 -6.18 17.05
CA ALA A 551 10.61 -5.31 17.49
C ALA A 551 10.70 -4.10 16.53
N VAL A 552 10.55 -2.87 17.05
CA VAL A 552 10.91 -1.67 16.28
C VAL A 552 12.34 -1.28 16.64
N ARG A 553 13.22 -1.29 15.64
CA ARG A 553 14.56 -0.71 15.77
C ARG A 553 14.52 0.75 15.34
N VAL A 554 14.35 1.65 16.31
CA VAL A 554 14.38 3.10 16.07
C VAL A 554 15.83 3.58 16.03
N PHE A 555 16.30 3.95 14.84
CA PHE A 555 17.55 4.71 14.65
C PHE A 555 17.25 6.19 14.95
N GLY A 556 17.90 6.75 15.96
CA GLY A 556 17.74 8.14 16.37
C GLY A 556 19.09 8.87 16.33
N GLU A 557 19.09 9.96 15.54
CA GLU A 557 19.98 11.13 15.47
C GLU A 557 21.50 10.95 15.27
N ALA A 558 22.00 11.73 14.29
CA ALA A 558 23.41 11.94 14.00
C ALA A 558 24.12 12.62 15.19
N ALA A 559 25.33 12.13 15.47
CA ALA A 559 26.22 12.63 16.52
C ALA A 559 26.51 14.14 16.41
N PRO A 560 26.86 14.75 17.55
CA PRO A 560 28.18 15.38 17.58
C PRO A 560 28.97 14.98 18.84
N GLU A 561 30.29 14.87 18.64
CA GLU A 561 31.33 14.70 19.67
C GLU A 561 31.63 13.26 20.14
N ALA A 562 32.55 12.64 19.41
CA ALA A 562 33.75 12.04 20.01
C ALA A 562 33.52 11.19 21.28
N LEU A 563 32.96 9.99 21.13
CA LEU A 563 33.33 8.88 22.00
C LEU A 563 34.72 8.38 21.60
N ALA A 564 35.69 9.14 22.10
CA ALA A 564 37.09 8.83 22.12
C ALA A 564 37.34 7.42 22.68
N LYS A 565 37.48 6.44 21.79
CA LYS A 565 38.58 5.44 21.73
C LYS A 565 38.24 4.34 20.72
N GLY A 566 38.57 4.66 19.47
CA GLY A 566 38.95 3.77 18.36
C GLY A 566 38.57 2.30 18.42
N SER A 567 37.49 1.94 17.73
CA SER A 567 37.54 1.14 16.49
C SER A 567 36.13 1.01 15.92
N ASP A 568 35.67 2.08 15.27
CA ASP A 568 34.46 2.12 14.45
C ASP A 568 34.83 2.13 12.98
N LEU A 569 34.33 1.17 12.20
CA LEU A 569 33.73 1.41 10.88
C LEU A 569 33.09 0.11 10.36
N VAL A 570 31.90 0.26 9.77
CA VAL A 570 31.17 -0.73 8.93
C VAL A 570 30.24 -1.75 9.62
N ILE A 571 29.25 -1.29 10.39
CA ILE A 571 27.97 -2.05 10.55
C ILE A 571 26.74 -1.23 10.14
N GLN A 572 26.87 0.10 10.03
CA GLN A 572 25.73 1.00 9.85
C GLN A 572 25.27 1.18 8.39
N GLU A 573 26.17 1.15 7.40
CA GLU A 573 25.79 1.29 5.97
C GLU A 573 25.45 -0.04 5.27
N LEU A 574 25.88 -1.19 5.83
CA LEU A 574 25.67 -2.50 5.21
C LEU A 574 24.28 -3.10 5.50
N TYR A 575 23.57 -2.64 6.54
CA TYR A 575 22.27 -3.22 6.90
C TYR A 575 21.10 -2.57 6.15
N GLU A 576 21.10 -1.26 5.90
CA GLU A 576 19.98 -0.60 5.20
C GLU A 576 20.08 -0.70 3.68
N SER A 577 21.28 -0.56 3.10
CA SER A 577 21.45 -0.55 1.63
C SER A 577 21.35 -1.94 0.98
N ARG A 578 21.73 -3.01 1.68
CA ARG A 578 21.76 -4.39 1.13
C ARG A 578 20.48 -5.20 1.38
N TRP A 579 19.73 -4.93 2.45
CA TRP A 579 18.47 -5.63 2.72
C TRP A 579 17.33 -5.16 1.81
N GLN A 580 17.17 -3.85 1.60
CA GLN A 580 16.09 -3.32 0.74
C GLN A 580 16.31 -3.60 -0.75
N SER A 581 17.56 -3.66 -1.22
CA SER A 581 17.83 -3.72 -2.67
C SER A 581 18.06 -5.12 -3.26
N HIS A 582 18.46 -6.14 -2.47
CA HIS A 582 18.91 -7.42 -3.06
C HIS A 582 18.30 -8.70 -2.46
N VAL A 583 17.64 -8.67 -1.29
CA VAL A 583 17.06 -9.91 -0.70
C VAL A 583 15.59 -10.10 -1.05
N GLY A 584 14.86 -9.02 -1.37
CA GLY A 584 13.46 -9.11 -1.83
C GLY A 584 13.29 -9.81 -3.19
N CYS A 585 14.33 -9.83 -4.04
CA CYS A 585 14.27 -10.42 -5.38
C CYS A 585 14.66 -11.90 -5.42
N CYS A 586 15.53 -12.38 -4.53
CA CYS A 586 16.01 -13.77 -4.57
C CYS A 586 15.00 -14.82 -4.06
N PHE A 587 13.87 -14.41 -3.47
CA PHE A 587 12.83 -15.33 -3.00
C PHE A 587 11.57 -15.40 -3.88
N ALA A 588 11.53 -14.70 -5.01
CA ALA A 588 10.30 -14.51 -5.78
C ALA A 588 10.31 -15.04 -7.24
N GLN A 589 11.36 -15.74 -7.70
CA GLN A 589 11.34 -16.35 -9.04
C GLN A 589 11.83 -17.80 -9.02
N GLY A 590 10.87 -18.71 -8.94
CA GLY A 590 11.02 -20.10 -9.37
C GLY A 590 9.82 -20.45 -10.25
N TYR A 591 9.82 -19.95 -11.49
CA TYR A 591 8.81 -20.29 -12.47
C TYR A 591 9.16 -21.63 -13.14
N ASP A 592 8.20 -22.53 -13.05
CA ASP A 592 7.86 -23.71 -13.86
C ASP A 592 8.79 -24.15 -15.02
N ARG A 593 9.26 -25.41 -14.96
CA ARG A 593 9.43 -26.29 -16.14
C ARG A 593 9.46 -27.76 -15.72
N GLN A 594 8.41 -28.49 -16.11
CA GLN A 594 8.39 -29.95 -16.17
C GLN A 594 9.50 -30.52 -17.08
N ARG A 595 10.25 -31.53 -16.59
CA ARG A 595 10.32 -32.92 -17.14
C ARG A 595 11.52 -33.71 -16.59
N HIS A 596 11.19 -34.91 -16.07
CA HIS A 596 11.93 -36.17 -15.96
C HIS A 596 13.38 -36.23 -15.45
N GLY A 597 13.57 -37.03 -14.39
CA GLY A 597 14.81 -37.77 -14.14
C GLY A 597 15.25 -37.74 -12.67
N ASN A 598 15.29 -38.91 -12.02
CA ASN A 598 15.80 -39.12 -10.67
C ASN A 598 17.24 -38.57 -10.51
N SER A 599 17.42 -37.56 -9.66
CA SER A 599 18.65 -37.34 -8.87
C SER A 599 18.35 -36.30 -7.79
N ALA A 600 18.70 -36.60 -6.54
CA ALA A 600 18.58 -35.69 -5.42
C ALA A 600 19.59 -34.54 -5.57
N VAL A 601 19.12 -33.33 -5.88
CA VAL A 601 19.96 -32.12 -5.88
C VAL A 601 19.87 -31.48 -4.50
N PHE A 602 20.94 -31.58 -3.71
CA PHE A 602 21.13 -30.79 -2.50
C PHE A 602 21.38 -29.33 -2.89
N THR A 603 20.51 -28.42 -2.47
CA THR A 603 20.74 -26.98 -2.59
C THR A 603 21.74 -26.54 -1.52
N VAL A 604 22.99 -26.29 -1.92
CA VAL A 604 23.98 -25.61 -1.08
C VAL A 604 23.64 -24.11 -1.09
N LEU A 605 23.32 -23.55 0.07
CA LEU A 605 23.11 -22.11 0.28
C LEU A 605 24.48 -21.40 0.29
N SER A 606 24.92 -20.91 -0.86
CA SER A 606 26.09 -20.02 -0.95
C SER A 606 25.64 -18.56 -0.85
N LEU A 607 26.07 -17.87 0.21
CA LEU A 607 25.95 -16.40 0.34
C LEU A 607 26.93 -15.72 -0.63
N TYR A 608 26.41 -15.13 -1.71
CA TYR A 608 27.22 -14.32 -2.62
C TYR A 608 27.21 -12.85 -2.18
N PHE A 609 28.39 -12.29 -1.94
CA PHE A 609 28.55 -10.86 -1.75
C PHE A 609 29.07 -10.20 -3.04
N TRP A 610 28.30 -9.23 -3.55
CA TRP A 610 28.71 -8.35 -4.64
C TRP A 610 29.24 -7.04 -4.06
N PHE A 611 30.43 -6.63 -4.48
CA PHE A 611 30.98 -5.32 -4.14
C PHE A 611 31.22 -4.51 -5.42
N LYS A 612 30.94 -3.21 -5.33
CA LYS A 612 31.17 -2.23 -6.41
C LYS A 612 32.42 -1.45 -6.04
N VAL A 613 33.52 -1.66 -6.76
CA VAL A 613 34.74 -0.87 -6.65
C VAL A 613 34.95 -0.19 -8.00
N ASN A 614 35.04 1.13 -8.03
CA ASN A 614 35.26 1.94 -9.24
C ASN A 614 34.31 1.61 -10.41
N GLY A 615 33.01 1.51 -10.11
CA GLY A 615 31.97 1.37 -11.15
C GLY A 615 31.93 0.01 -11.87
N LYS A 616 32.77 -0.97 -11.51
CA LYS A 616 32.70 -2.34 -12.04
C LYS A 616 32.30 -3.33 -10.96
N CYS A 617 31.33 -4.20 -11.29
CA CYS A 617 30.83 -5.25 -10.40
C CYS A 617 31.80 -6.44 -10.46
N LYS A 618 32.45 -6.79 -9.34
CA LYS A 618 33.29 -8.00 -9.25
C LYS A 618 32.67 -8.99 -8.25
N ARG A 619 32.62 -10.27 -8.66
CA ARG A 619 32.16 -11.42 -7.87
C ARG A 619 33.33 -11.89 -6.99
N LYS A 620 33.14 -12.02 -5.68
CA LYS A 620 34.12 -12.69 -4.81
C LYS A 620 33.45 -13.92 -4.18
N PHE A 621 34.06 -15.09 -4.37
CA PHE A 621 33.69 -16.33 -3.69
C PHE A 621 34.13 -16.25 -2.22
N ALA A 622 33.28 -16.68 -1.28
CA ALA A 622 33.65 -16.87 0.11
C ALA A 622 33.70 -18.39 0.40
N LEU A 623 34.94 -18.89 0.46
CA LEU A 623 35.44 -20.10 1.12
C LEU A 623 34.65 -21.42 0.99
N GLU A 624 35.09 -22.25 0.05
CA GLU A 624 35.23 -23.69 0.28
C GLU A 624 36.33 -23.90 1.33
N MET A 625 36.06 -24.66 2.39
CA MET A 625 37.12 -25.25 3.22
C MET A 625 37.47 -26.62 2.63
N GLU A 626 38.53 -26.66 1.82
CA GLU A 626 39.35 -27.86 1.68
C GLU A 626 40.75 -27.57 2.25
N HIS A 627 41.39 -28.64 2.71
CA HIS A 627 42.55 -28.72 3.58
C HIS A 627 43.86 -28.06 3.09
N ASP A 628 44.72 -27.75 4.07
CA ASP A 628 46.19 -27.59 4.07
C ASP A 628 46.87 -26.24 3.67
N GLU A 629 47.45 -25.59 4.69
CA GLU A 629 48.75 -24.84 4.76
C GLU A 629 48.99 -23.54 3.93
N PRO A 630 49.95 -22.67 4.34
CA PRO A 630 49.76 -21.21 4.41
C PRO A 630 50.39 -20.44 3.24
N LEU A 631 49.82 -19.28 2.89
CA LEU A 631 50.56 -18.26 2.13
C LEU A 631 50.17 -16.82 2.50
N ILE A 632 51.20 -16.15 3.00
CA ILE A 632 51.41 -14.72 3.20
C ILE A 632 51.06 -13.92 1.94
N SER A 633 50.27 -12.85 2.06
CA SER A 633 50.71 -11.48 1.67
C SER A 633 49.57 -10.45 1.62
N THR A 634 49.85 -9.38 2.34
CA THR A 634 49.40 -7.98 2.27
C THR A 634 49.23 -7.42 0.84
N VAL A 635 48.29 -6.47 0.68
CA VAL A 635 48.33 -5.17 -0.06
C VAL A 635 46.88 -4.75 -0.34
N VAL A 636 46.29 -3.84 0.43
CA VAL A 636 46.27 -2.37 0.24
C VAL A 636 45.71 -1.95 -1.14
N LEU A 637 44.38 -1.85 -1.22
CA LEU A 637 43.57 -0.67 -1.62
C LEU A 637 42.08 -1.03 -1.61
#